data_AF-A0A7K8P5I3-F1
#
_entry.id   AF-A0A7K8P5I3-F1
#
_cell.length_a   1.000
_cell.length_b   1.000
_cell.length_c   1.000
_cell.angle_alpha   90.00
_cell.angle_beta   90.00
_cell.angle_gamma   90.00
#
_symmetry.space_group_name_H-M   'P 1'
#
loop_
_entity.id
_entity.type
_entity.pdbx_description
1 polymer ?
#
loop_
_entity_poly.entity_id
_entity_poly.type
_entity_poly.pdbx_seq_one_letter_code
_entity_poly.pdbx_strand_id
1 'polypeptide(L)'
;MNLIGKLRRSFRTLVILLATFCLASIIISAYYLYTGSKQEMALVETTGEAECEDLKLLPYRSVELKTPKPIDPSKTDPTVLLFVESQYSQLGQDIIAILESSRFQYHMVITPAKGDIPPLTDNGRGKYTIVIYENILKYVSMDSWNRELLEKYCVEYSVSIIGFHKANENSSPSTKLKGLPLHLYNNVALKDCVVNPQSPLLRITKAPRVEKGPLPGEDWTVFQFNHSTYQPVLLTELQTSIPPPAALPKAALYATVIQDLGLHDGIQRVLFGNNLTFWLHKLIFIDAISFLSGKKLMLSLDRYILVDIDDIFVGKEGTRMNINDVKALLETQNLLRTQVANFTFNLGFSGKFYHTGTEEEDEGDDLLLRSVDEFWWFPHMWSHMQPHLFHNESSLVEQMILNKEFAIEHGIPTGMGYAVAPHHSGVYPVHIQLYEAWKKVWHIRVTSTEEYPHLKPARYRRGFIHNGIMVLPRQTCGLFTHTIFYKEYPGGPQELDKSIRGGELFLTILLNPISIFMTHLSNYGNDRLGLYTFANLANFVTSSTNLKLQTLPPVQLAQKYFELFPEQTDPLWQNPCDDKRHRDIWSRDKTCDHLPKFLVIGPQKTGTTALYLFLLMHPSIISNLPSPKTFEEVQFFNGNNYHKGIDWYMDFFPTPSNITTDLLFEKSANYFHSEQAPKRAASLIPKAKIITILIDPSDRAYSWYQHQRSHEDPAALKFNFYEVVTSSHWAPSEIRALQKRCLTPGWYAVHIERWLTHYPASQLLIIDGQQLRSDPATVMDEVQKFLGVSPHYNYSEALTFDPQKGFWCQLLEGGKTKCLGKSKGRKYPPMDQESRAFLSSYYRDHNVELSKLLHRLGQPLPSWLRQELQKVR
;
A
#
# COMPACT_ATOMS: atom_id res chain seq x y z
N MET A 1 38.56 41.07 -5.58
CA MET A 1 39.12 39.97 -4.76
C MET A 1 38.66 39.92 -3.29
N ASN A 2 37.67 40.70 -2.82
CA ASN A 2 37.32 40.77 -1.38
C ASN A 2 35.98 40.13 -0.95
N LEU A 3 35.18 39.59 -1.89
CA LEU A 3 33.88 38.97 -1.58
C LEU A 3 33.99 37.46 -1.32
N ILE A 4 34.82 36.76 -2.10
CA ILE A 4 35.04 35.30 -2.01
C ILE A 4 35.73 34.92 -0.69
N GLY A 5 36.65 35.78 -0.19
CA GLY A 5 37.31 35.56 1.10
C GLY A 5 36.37 35.69 2.31
N LYS A 6 35.40 36.61 2.27
CA LYS A 6 34.38 36.77 3.32
C LYS A 6 33.40 35.60 3.34
N LEU A 7 32.97 35.11 2.16
CA LEU A 7 32.07 33.96 2.06
C LEU A 7 32.72 32.68 2.60
N ARG A 8 34.01 32.46 2.29
CA ARG A 8 34.75 31.29 2.75
C ARG A 8 35.01 31.29 4.26
N ARG A 9 35.19 32.48 4.86
CA ARG A 9 35.29 32.65 6.32
C ARG A 9 33.96 32.35 7.01
N SER A 10 32.86 32.90 6.50
CA SER A 10 31.51 32.67 7.05
C SER A 10 31.10 31.20 6.96
N PHE A 11 31.41 30.52 5.85
CA PHE A 11 31.14 29.08 5.70
C PHE A 11 31.96 28.22 6.67
N ARG A 12 33.25 28.55 6.88
CA ARG A 12 34.07 27.86 7.90
C ARG A 12 33.52 28.07 9.31
N THR A 13 33.08 29.27 9.66
CA THR A 13 32.49 29.55 10.97
C THR A 13 31.20 28.76 11.17
N LEU A 14 30.37 28.64 10.14
CA LEU A 14 29.13 27.85 10.18
C LEU A 14 29.40 26.35 10.38
N VAL A 15 30.37 25.79 9.65
CA VAL A 15 30.76 24.38 9.78
C VAL A 15 31.33 24.09 11.18
N ILE A 16 32.13 25.00 11.74
CA ILE A 16 32.67 24.86 13.10
C ILE A 16 31.54 24.91 14.13
N LEU A 17 30.58 25.83 13.99
CA LEU A 17 29.40 25.91 14.88
C LEU A 17 28.53 24.65 14.82
N LEU A 18 28.34 24.09 13.64
CA LEU A 18 27.60 22.83 13.46
C LEU A 18 28.33 21.65 14.11
N ALA A 19 29.65 21.57 13.92
CA ALA A 19 30.46 20.52 14.52
C ALA A 19 30.47 20.62 16.05
N THR A 20 30.57 21.82 16.63
CA THR A 20 30.52 22.02 18.08
C THR A 20 29.15 21.69 18.66
N PHE A 21 28.05 22.02 17.96
CA PHE A 21 26.69 21.66 18.40
C PHE A 21 26.47 20.15 18.37
N CYS A 22 26.94 19.46 17.33
CA CYS A 22 26.91 18.00 17.26
C CYS A 22 27.73 17.35 18.38
N LEU A 23 28.93 17.86 18.66
CA LEU A 23 29.77 17.33 19.75
C LEU A 23 29.10 17.53 21.12
N ALA A 24 28.52 18.72 21.36
CA ALA A 24 27.79 19.00 22.59
C ALA A 24 26.56 18.10 22.74
N SER A 25 25.82 17.86 21.65
CA SER A 25 24.68 16.92 21.66
C SER A 25 25.11 15.50 21.97
N ILE A 26 26.25 15.03 21.43
CA ILE A 26 26.79 13.69 21.73
C ILE A 26 27.21 13.60 23.19
N ILE A 27 27.86 14.63 23.74
CA ILE A 27 28.28 14.65 25.15
C ILE A 27 27.06 14.68 26.09
N ILE A 28 26.04 15.47 25.77
CA ILE A 28 24.79 15.52 26.56
C ILE A 28 24.07 14.16 26.48
N SER A 29 23.93 13.57 25.29
CA SER A 29 23.34 12.24 25.15
C SER A 29 24.14 11.17 25.88
N ALA A 30 25.47 11.21 25.81
CA ALA A 30 26.34 10.30 26.54
C ALA A 30 26.22 10.48 28.06
N TYR A 31 26.08 11.72 28.54
CA TYR A 31 25.85 12.02 29.95
C TYR A 31 24.53 11.43 30.45
N TYR A 32 23.43 11.59 29.69
CA TYR A 32 22.13 11.00 30.05
C TYR A 32 22.11 9.47 29.92
N LEU A 33 22.82 8.90 28.95
CA LEU A 33 23.02 7.45 28.83
C LEU A 33 23.83 6.87 30.00
N TYR A 34 24.86 7.59 30.47
CA TYR A 34 25.74 7.13 31.54
C TYR A 34 25.16 7.36 32.94
N THR A 35 24.38 8.43 33.14
CA THR A 35 23.69 8.67 34.42
C THR A 35 22.44 7.81 34.58
N GLY A 36 21.81 7.36 33.48
CA GLY A 36 20.71 6.40 33.50
C GLY A 36 21.12 4.95 33.78
N SER A 37 22.42 4.62 33.75
CA SER A 37 22.91 3.23 33.90
C SER A 37 23.28 2.82 35.33
N LYS A 38 23.05 3.67 36.34
CA LYS A 38 23.25 3.33 37.75
C LYS A 38 21.91 3.09 38.46
N GLN A 39 21.31 1.94 38.20
CA GLN A 39 20.38 1.33 39.14
C GLN A 39 20.65 -0.18 39.17
N GLU A 40 20.97 -0.67 40.36
CA GLU A 40 21.58 -1.98 40.63
C GLU A 40 20.74 -3.17 40.16
N MET A 41 21.45 -4.14 39.57
CA MET A 41 20.97 -5.47 39.23
C MET A 41 20.70 -6.29 40.51
N ALA A 42 19.46 -6.68 40.74
CA ALA A 42 19.12 -7.81 41.59
C ALA A 42 18.71 -9.00 40.69
N LEU A 43 19.57 -10.01 40.64
CA LEU A 43 19.31 -11.31 40.03
C LEU A 43 18.22 -12.04 40.83
N VAL A 44 17.12 -12.43 40.17
CA VAL A 44 16.16 -13.40 40.71
C VAL A 44 16.15 -14.60 39.77
N GLU A 45 16.72 -15.70 40.24
CA GLU A 45 16.53 -17.03 39.67
C GLU A 45 15.08 -17.46 39.91
N THR A 46 14.38 -17.86 38.85
CA THR A 46 13.09 -18.56 38.98
C THR A 46 13.14 -19.87 38.23
N THR A 47 13.55 -20.93 38.94
CA THR A 47 13.05 -22.29 38.72
C THR A 47 11.78 -22.45 39.57
N GLY A 48 10.70 -22.93 38.96
CA GLY A 48 9.44 -23.16 39.67
C GLY A 48 8.30 -23.44 38.70
N GLU A 49 7.97 -24.72 38.56
CA GLU A 49 6.76 -25.22 37.92
C GLU A 49 5.52 -24.54 38.51
N ALA A 50 4.66 -23.99 37.65
CA ALA A 50 3.45 -23.31 38.07
C ALA A 50 2.30 -24.32 38.20
N GLU A 51 1.95 -24.64 39.45
CA GLU A 51 0.66 -25.27 39.76
C GLU A 51 -0.48 -24.26 39.56
N CYS A 52 -1.56 -24.75 38.95
CA CYS A 52 -2.81 -24.04 38.70
C CYS A 52 -3.58 -23.83 40.01
N GLU A 53 -3.60 -22.61 40.55
CA GLU A 53 -4.64 -22.20 41.50
C GLU A 53 -5.71 -21.32 40.81
N ASP A 54 -6.96 -21.76 40.99
CA ASP A 54 -8.21 -21.16 40.53
C ASP A 54 -8.36 -19.70 40.99
N LEU A 55 -8.35 -18.75 40.05
CA LEU A 55 -8.79 -17.35 40.24
C LEU A 55 -10.32 -17.27 40.36
N LYS A 56 -10.88 -17.83 41.44
CA LYS A 56 -12.26 -17.55 41.89
C LYS A 56 -12.24 -16.34 42.81
N LEU A 57 -12.33 -15.12 42.27
CA LEU A 57 -12.82 -13.92 42.99
C LEU A 57 -12.88 -12.70 42.04
N LEU A 58 -13.84 -12.71 41.11
CA LEU A 58 -14.36 -11.45 40.55
C LEU A 58 -15.69 -11.16 41.27
N PRO A 59 -15.84 -10.04 41.98
CA PRO A 59 -17.08 -9.71 42.66
C PRO A 59 -18.11 -9.23 41.61
N TYR A 60 -18.98 -10.13 41.14
CA TYR A 60 -20.06 -9.77 40.22
C TYR A 60 -21.42 -9.85 40.91
N ARG A 61 -22.12 -8.70 41.03
CA ARG A 61 -23.56 -8.67 41.29
C ARG A 61 -24.27 -9.07 40.00
N SER A 62 -25.10 -10.11 40.04
CA SER A 62 -26.02 -10.48 38.97
C SER A 62 -27.08 -9.38 38.81
N VAL A 63 -26.92 -8.50 37.82
CA VAL A 63 -27.92 -7.51 37.42
C VAL A 63 -28.59 -8.01 36.14
N GLU A 64 -29.92 -7.90 36.06
CA GLU A 64 -30.71 -8.26 34.87
C GLU A 64 -30.14 -7.65 33.59
N LEU A 65 -29.81 -8.49 32.61
CA LEU A 65 -29.35 -8.07 31.29
C LEU A 65 -30.50 -7.44 30.50
N LYS A 66 -30.55 -6.10 30.42
CA LYS A 66 -31.21 -5.44 29.30
C LYS A 66 -30.44 -5.78 28.02
N THR A 67 -31.13 -6.30 27.01
CA THR A 67 -30.50 -6.73 25.76
C THR A 67 -30.16 -5.51 24.88
N PRO A 68 -28.89 -5.35 24.45
CA PRO A 68 -28.50 -4.28 23.54
C PRO A 68 -29.16 -4.48 22.16
N LYS A 69 -29.41 -3.37 21.45
CA LYS A 69 -29.91 -3.43 20.07
C LYS A 69 -28.87 -4.09 19.16
N PRO A 70 -29.23 -5.10 18.34
CA PRO A 70 -28.29 -5.72 17.41
C PRO A 70 -27.72 -4.70 16.42
N ILE A 71 -26.45 -4.89 16.06
CA ILE A 71 -25.79 -4.10 15.00
C ILE A 71 -26.27 -4.63 13.65
N ASP A 72 -26.84 -3.75 12.82
CA ASP A 72 -27.25 -4.06 11.44
C ASP A 72 -26.18 -3.56 10.44
N PRO A 73 -25.29 -4.43 9.93
CA PRO A 73 -24.22 -4.03 9.02
C PRO A 73 -24.69 -3.79 7.58
N SER A 74 -25.95 -4.06 7.24
CA SER A 74 -26.46 -4.03 5.86
C SER A 74 -26.58 -2.63 5.26
N LYS A 75 -26.76 -1.62 6.12
CA LYS A 75 -27.08 -0.24 5.75
C LYS A 75 -25.87 0.65 5.43
N THR A 76 -24.66 0.17 5.68
CA THR A 76 -23.43 0.96 5.57
C THR A 76 -22.47 0.43 4.51
N ASP A 77 -21.40 1.15 4.24
CA ASP A 77 -20.21 0.66 3.54
C ASP A 77 -19.15 0.15 4.53
N PRO A 78 -18.28 -0.81 4.16
CA PRO A 78 -17.23 -1.34 5.02
C PRO A 78 -16.04 -0.36 5.14
N THR A 79 -16.32 0.88 5.52
CA THR A 79 -15.35 1.96 5.64
C THR A 79 -15.36 2.51 7.07
N VAL A 80 -14.18 2.80 7.60
CA VAL A 80 -13.99 3.43 8.91
C VAL A 80 -13.88 4.95 8.75
N LEU A 81 -14.63 5.72 9.53
CA LEU A 81 -14.39 7.16 9.68
C LEU A 81 -13.44 7.38 10.86
N LEU A 82 -12.24 7.89 10.61
CA LEU A 82 -11.22 8.08 11.64
C LEU A 82 -10.97 9.57 11.89
N PHE A 83 -11.24 10.01 13.11
CA PHE A 83 -10.93 11.36 13.59
C PHE A 83 -9.58 11.37 14.32
N VAL A 84 -8.63 12.14 13.76
CA VAL A 84 -7.29 12.38 14.33
C VAL A 84 -7.14 13.84 14.77
N GLU A 85 -6.24 14.16 15.68
CA GLU A 85 -5.93 15.53 16.11
C GLU A 85 -4.95 16.21 15.14
N SER A 86 -4.09 15.43 14.47
CA SER A 86 -3.22 15.92 13.42
C SER A 86 -2.85 14.81 12.43
N GLN A 87 -2.30 15.17 11.28
CA GLN A 87 -1.79 14.20 10.31
C GLN A 87 -0.63 13.34 10.87
N TYR A 88 0.01 13.77 11.95
CA TYR A 88 1.22 13.16 12.50
C TYR A 88 1.05 12.64 13.94
N SER A 89 -0.17 12.58 14.46
CA SER A 89 -0.41 12.04 15.80
C SER A 89 0.03 10.57 15.86
N GLN A 90 0.82 10.20 16.88
CA GLN A 90 1.35 8.84 16.99
C GLN A 90 0.22 7.80 17.03
N LEU A 91 -0.81 8.02 17.86
CA LEU A 91 -1.95 7.11 17.97
C LEU A 91 -2.76 7.05 16.67
N GLY A 92 -2.97 8.18 15.99
CA GLY A 92 -3.64 8.21 14.69
C GLY A 92 -2.88 7.37 13.65
N GLN A 93 -1.55 7.49 13.62
CA GLN A 93 -0.69 6.68 12.75
C GLN A 93 -0.67 5.19 13.14
N ASP A 94 -0.71 4.86 14.42
CA ASP A 94 -0.80 3.47 14.89
C ASP A 94 -2.14 2.83 14.47
N ILE A 95 -3.24 3.56 14.61
CA ILE A 95 -4.57 3.12 14.15
C ILE A 95 -4.56 2.92 12.63
N ILE A 96 -4.04 3.88 11.87
CA ILE A 96 -3.91 3.79 10.41
C ILE A 96 -3.08 2.56 10.03
N ALA A 97 -1.95 2.32 10.71
CA ALA A 97 -1.09 1.18 10.41
C ALA A 97 -1.81 -0.17 10.61
N ILE A 98 -2.66 -0.30 11.64
CA ILE A 98 -3.48 -1.49 11.87
C ILE A 98 -4.55 -1.64 10.77
N LEU A 99 -5.25 -0.56 10.42
CA LEU A 99 -6.29 -0.56 9.38
C LEU A 99 -5.70 -0.92 8.01
N GLU A 100 -4.56 -0.33 7.64
CA GLU A 100 -3.84 -0.61 6.40
C GLU A 100 -3.35 -2.05 6.33
N SER A 101 -2.72 -2.55 7.40
CA SER A 101 -2.26 -3.94 7.48
C SER A 101 -3.42 -4.93 7.35
N SER A 102 -4.56 -4.62 7.96
CA SER A 102 -5.79 -5.43 7.89
C SER A 102 -6.59 -5.26 6.59
N ARG A 103 -6.15 -4.38 5.68
CA ARG A 103 -6.84 -4.02 4.43
C ARG A 103 -8.25 -3.43 4.62
N PHE A 104 -8.48 -2.77 5.76
CA PHE A 104 -9.74 -2.09 6.04
C PHE A 104 -9.73 -0.68 5.45
N GLN A 105 -10.77 -0.35 4.68
CA GLN A 105 -10.92 0.97 4.09
C GLN A 105 -11.19 1.99 5.19
N TYR A 106 -10.57 3.16 5.09
CA TYR A 106 -10.75 4.23 6.06
C TYR A 106 -10.74 5.60 5.38
N HIS A 107 -11.44 6.54 6.00
CA HIS A 107 -11.41 7.96 5.67
C HIS A 107 -10.93 8.71 6.91
N MET A 108 -9.72 9.26 6.85
CA MET A 108 -9.13 10.05 7.92
C MET A 108 -9.56 11.51 7.79
N VAL A 109 -9.99 12.09 8.91
CA VAL A 109 -10.34 13.50 9.06
C VAL A 109 -9.57 14.08 10.23
N ILE A 110 -8.85 15.17 9.99
CA ILE A 110 -8.24 15.94 11.06
C ILE A 110 -9.35 16.74 11.73
N THR A 111 -9.57 16.50 13.01
CA THR A 111 -10.63 17.14 13.79
C THR A 111 -10.38 18.63 13.89
N PRO A 112 -11.14 19.49 13.19
CA PRO A 112 -10.89 20.92 13.23
C PRO A 112 -11.45 21.48 14.54
N ALA A 113 -10.88 22.58 15.05
CA ALA A 113 -11.41 23.21 16.27
C ALA A 113 -12.87 23.72 16.11
N LYS A 114 -13.39 23.84 14.87
CA LYS A 114 -14.73 24.34 14.51
C LYS A 114 -15.31 23.79 13.18
N GLY A 115 -14.77 22.70 12.63
CA GLY A 115 -15.05 22.36 11.22
C GLY A 115 -16.10 21.29 11.02
N ASP A 116 -16.67 21.28 9.82
CA ASP A 116 -17.78 20.41 9.39
C ASP A 116 -17.38 18.93 9.35
N ILE A 117 -18.33 18.06 9.70
CA ILE A 117 -18.22 16.61 9.52
C ILE A 117 -18.30 16.29 8.02
N PRO A 118 -17.50 15.34 7.48
CA PRO A 118 -17.67 14.91 6.10
C PRO A 118 -19.08 14.34 5.85
N PRO A 119 -19.54 14.27 4.59
CA PRO A 119 -20.80 13.61 4.25
C PRO A 119 -20.85 12.19 4.84
N LEU A 120 -21.89 11.90 5.60
CA LEU A 120 -22.10 10.61 6.28
C LEU A 120 -22.90 9.61 5.43
N THR A 121 -23.62 10.08 4.42
CA THR A 121 -24.46 9.26 3.54
C THR A 121 -24.15 9.50 2.06
N ASP A 122 -24.45 8.51 1.22
CA ASP A 122 -24.45 8.58 -0.23
C ASP A 122 -25.69 7.86 -0.77
N ASN A 123 -26.53 8.54 -1.56
CA ASN A 123 -27.73 7.95 -2.15
C ASN A 123 -28.58 7.11 -1.16
N GLY A 124 -28.73 7.60 0.08
CA GLY A 124 -29.50 6.95 1.14
C GLY A 124 -28.76 5.84 1.93
N ARG A 125 -27.54 5.49 1.54
CA ARG A 125 -26.68 4.49 2.21
C ARG A 125 -25.68 5.18 3.14
N GLY A 126 -25.36 4.57 4.28
CA GLY A 126 -24.35 5.10 5.20
C GLY A 126 -22.93 4.85 4.69
N LYS A 127 -22.08 5.86 4.64
CA LYS A 127 -20.71 5.74 4.10
C LYS A 127 -19.75 4.99 5.02
N TYR A 128 -20.05 4.91 6.32
CA TYR A 128 -19.12 4.38 7.33
C TYR A 128 -19.80 3.39 8.25
N THR A 129 -19.13 2.28 8.57
CA THR A 129 -19.66 1.24 9.47
C THR A 129 -19.22 1.42 10.92
N ILE A 130 -18.13 2.14 11.17
CA ILE A 130 -17.59 2.49 12.50
C ILE A 130 -17.01 3.89 12.42
N VAL A 131 -17.13 4.63 13.53
CA VAL A 131 -16.39 5.89 13.76
C VAL A 131 -15.32 5.67 14.84
N ILE A 132 -14.09 6.09 14.59
CA ILE A 132 -12.98 5.98 15.53
C ILE A 132 -12.49 7.39 15.90
N TYR A 133 -12.36 7.67 17.18
CA TYR A 133 -11.76 8.88 17.71
C TYR A 133 -10.44 8.56 18.40
N GLU A 134 -9.34 9.14 17.92
CA GLU A 134 -8.06 9.07 18.65
C GLU A 134 -8.12 9.78 20.01
N ASN A 135 -9.06 10.72 20.16
CA ASN A 135 -9.36 11.39 21.42
C ASN A 135 -10.87 11.57 21.56
N ILE A 136 -11.49 10.79 22.44
CA ILE A 136 -12.93 10.80 22.69
C ILE A 136 -13.42 12.15 23.25
N LEU A 137 -12.53 12.96 23.85
CA LEU A 137 -12.90 14.30 24.29
C LEU A 137 -13.34 15.18 23.13
N LYS A 138 -12.82 14.95 21.91
CA LYS A 138 -13.25 15.68 20.70
C LYS A 138 -14.70 15.40 20.31
N TYR A 139 -15.14 14.16 20.48
CA TYR A 139 -16.56 13.80 20.30
C TYR A 139 -17.44 14.49 21.34
N VAL A 140 -17.00 14.48 22.60
CA VAL A 140 -17.78 15.04 23.72
C VAL A 140 -17.83 16.57 23.69
N SER A 141 -16.76 17.22 23.22
CA SER A 141 -16.63 18.68 23.09
C SER A 141 -17.13 19.23 21.75
N MET A 142 -17.61 18.37 20.84
CA MET A 142 -18.16 18.77 19.55
C MET A 142 -19.34 19.73 19.74
N ASP A 143 -19.54 20.66 18.81
CA ASP A 143 -20.72 21.53 18.83
C ASP A 143 -22.00 20.70 18.71
N SER A 144 -23.09 21.24 19.24
CA SER A 144 -24.34 20.49 19.38
C SER A 144 -24.93 20.04 18.05
N TRP A 145 -24.77 20.83 16.98
CA TRP A 145 -25.34 20.51 15.67
C TRP A 145 -24.62 19.32 15.04
N ASN A 146 -23.29 19.39 14.95
CA ASN A 146 -22.49 18.29 14.41
C ASN A 146 -22.61 17.02 15.26
N ARG A 147 -22.67 17.18 16.60
CA ARG A 147 -22.87 16.04 17.51
C ARG A 147 -24.22 15.36 17.29
N GLU A 148 -25.30 16.12 17.20
CA GLU A 148 -26.65 15.58 16.95
C GLU A 148 -26.73 14.89 15.58
N LEU A 149 -26.12 15.48 14.55
CA LEU A 149 -26.05 14.89 13.20
C LEU A 149 -25.36 13.52 13.23
N LEU A 150 -24.21 13.43 13.91
CA LEU A 150 -23.46 12.17 14.03
C LEU A 150 -24.21 11.13 14.88
N GLU A 151 -24.79 11.54 16.01
CA GLU A 151 -25.56 10.65 16.89
C GLU A 151 -26.79 10.09 16.17
N LYS A 152 -27.51 10.93 15.40
CA LYS A 152 -28.62 10.48 14.54
C LYS A 152 -28.15 9.46 13.51
N TYR A 153 -27.03 9.72 12.84
CA TYR A 153 -26.43 8.78 11.90
C TYR A 153 -26.09 7.44 12.57
N CYS A 154 -25.44 7.47 13.75
CA CYS A 154 -25.11 6.29 14.53
C CYS A 154 -26.35 5.44 14.88
N VAL A 155 -27.43 6.07 15.33
CA VAL A 155 -28.66 5.36 15.71
C VAL A 155 -29.43 4.82 14.50
N GLU A 156 -29.51 5.59 13.41
CA GLU A 156 -30.28 5.25 12.20
C GLU A 156 -29.62 4.14 11.38
N TYR A 157 -28.29 4.22 11.23
CA TYR A 157 -27.48 3.29 10.43
C TYR A 157 -26.75 2.22 11.26
N SER A 158 -27.03 2.14 12.57
CA SER A 158 -26.38 1.20 13.50
C SER A 158 -24.85 1.30 13.51
N VAL A 159 -24.33 2.52 13.46
CA VAL A 159 -22.89 2.80 13.47
C VAL A 159 -22.39 2.99 14.89
N SER A 160 -21.34 2.26 15.24
CA SER A 160 -20.72 2.24 16.57
C SER A 160 -19.49 3.14 16.65
N ILE A 161 -19.03 3.43 17.87
CA ILE A 161 -17.87 4.30 18.12
C ILE A 161 -16.74 3.57 18.86
N ILE A 162 -15.50 3.74 18.40
CA ILE A 162 -14.31 3.42 19.20
C ILE A 162 -13.66 4.73 19.64
N GLY A 163 -13.35 4.86 20.92
CA GLY A 163 -12.76 6.08 21.47
C GLY A 163 -11.52 5.80 22.30
N PHE A 164 -10.48 6.59 22.10
CA PHE A 164 -9.29 6.57 22.96
C PHE A 164 -9.27 7.80 23.84
N HIS A 165 -8.72 7.67 25.04
CA HIS A 165 -8.35 8.79 25.90
C HIS A 165 -7.03 8.46 26.58
N LYS A 166 -5.99 9.21 26.20
CA LYS A 166 -4.67 9.14 26.80
C LYS A 166 -4.46 10.40 27.63
N ALA A 167 -4.11 10.23 28.92
CA ALA A 167 -3.81 11.37 29.76
C ALA A 167 -2.47 12.01 29.39
N ASN A 168 -2.31 13.26 29.78
CA ASN A 168 -1.05 14.01 29.70
C ASN A 168 -0.85 14.83 30.98
N GLU A 169 0.29 15.49 31.11
CA GLU A 169 0.63 16.31 32.28
C GLU A 169 -0.40 17.40 32.59
N ASN A 170 -1.09 17.91 31.56
CA ASN A 170 -2.12 18.94 31.70
C ASN A 170 -3.53 18.40 31.96
N SER A 171 -3.69 17.07 31.99
CA SER A 171 -4.98 16.43 32.18
C SER A 171 -5.43 16.56 33.63
N SER A 172 -6.68 16.99 33.84
CA SER A 172 -7.25 17.06 35.19
C SER A 172 -7.24 15.68 35.86
N PRO A 173 -6.96 15.56 37.18
CA PRO A 173 -6.89 14.25 37.85
C PRO A 173 -8.16 13.41 37.75
N SER A 174 -9.32 14.07 37.66
CA SER A 174 -10.61 13.44 37.42
C SER A 174 -11.47 14.30 36.49
N THR A 175 -12.14 13.64 35.54
CA THR A 175 -13.02 14.30 34.56
C THR A 175 -14.29 13.48 34.35
N LYS A 176 -15.46 14.13 34.42
CA LYS A 176 -16.74 13.51 34.02
C LYS A 176 -17.01 13.80 32.54
N LEU A 177 -17.27 12.78 31.72
CA LEU A 177 -17.60 13.01 30.31
C LEU A 177 -18.99 13.62 30.16
N LYS A 178 -19.08 14.74 29.45
CA LYS A 178 -20.35 15.42 29.20
C LYS A 178 -21.28 14.56 28.34
N GLY A 179 -22.47 14.26 28.86
CA GLY A 179 -23.49 13.49 28.17
C GLY A 179 -23.33 11.97 28.25
N LEU A 180 -22.30 11.47 28.96
CA LEU A 180 -22.11 10.04 29.23
C LEU A 180 -22.04 9.81 30.75
N PRO A 181 -22.66 8.73 31.30
CA PRO A 181 -22.59 8.42 32.72
C PRO A 181 -21.24 7.75 33.10
N LEU A 182 -20.13 8.43 32.79
CA LEU A 182 -18.76 7.93 32.88
C LEU A 182 -17.80 8.95 33.50
N HIS A 183 -16.98 8.49 34.45
CA HIS A 183 -15.91 9.25 35.09
C HIS A 183 -14.55 8.68 34.71
N LEU A 184 -13.59 9.56 34.43
CA LEU A 184 -12.22 9.24 34.07
C LEU A 184 -11.30 9.69 35.18
N TYR A 185 -10.32 8.86 35.52
CA TYR A 185 -9.23 9.19 36.44
C TYR A 185 -7.91 9.02 35.71
N ASN A 186 -7.15 10.12 35.61
CA ASN A 186 -6.00 10.26 34.72
C ASN A 186 -4.67 10.12 35.47
N ASN A 187 -3.59 9.85 34.73
CA ASN A 187 -2.22 9.75 35.23
C ASN A 187 -2.08 8.73 36.38
N VAL A 188 -2.56 7.52 36.12
CA VAL A 188 -2.52 6.39 37.06
C VAL A 188 -1.44 5.41 36.63
N ALA A 189 -0.55 5.01 37.54
CA ALA A 189 0.40 3.91 37.30
C ALA A 189 -0.27 2.55 37.59
N LEU A 190 -0.18 1.63 36.62
CA LEU A 190 -0.92 0.36 36.65
C LEU A 190 0.02 -0.83 36.47
N LYS A 191 -0.37 -1.98 37.01
CA LYS A 191 0.30 -3.26 36.83
C LYS A 191 -0.73 -4.38 36.67
N ASP A 192 -0.28 -5.55 36.24
CA ASP A 192 -1.04 -6.80 36.21
C ASP A 192 -2.42 -6.66 35.52
N CYS A 193 -2.47 -6.97 34.22
CA CYS A 193 -3.69 -6.83 33.42
C CYS A 193 -4.46 -8.15 33.28
N VAL A 194 -5.77 -8.12 33.53
CA VAL A 194 -6.70 -9.24 33.43
C VAL A 194 -7.71 -8.97 32.32
N VAL A 195 -7.83 -9.92 31.39
CA VAL A 195 -8.88 -9.92 30.36
C VAL A 195 -10.16 -10.50 30.95
N ASN A 196 -11.28 -9.78 30.84
CA ASN A 196 -12.59 -10.27 31.28
C ASN A 196 -13.12 -11.38 30.33
N PRO A 197 -13.14 -12.67 30.73
CA PRO A 197 -13.54 -13.77 29.84
C PRO A 197 -15.02 -13.72 29.43
N GLN A 198 -15.86 -12.97 30.14
CA GLN A 198 -17.28 -12.81 29.80
C GLN A 198 -17.53 -11.71 28.75
N SER A 199 -16.49 -10.98 28.32
CA SER A 199 -16.65 -9.92 27.32
C SER A 199 -17.02 -10.51 25.95
N PRO A 200 -18.16 -10.11 25.34
CA PRO A 200 -18.58 -10.61 24.04
C PRO A 200 -17.72 -10.07 22.88
N LEU A 201 -16.83 -9.11 23.15
CA LEU A 201 -15.87 -8.58 22.19
C LEU A 201 -14.81 -9.63 21.81
N LEU A 202 -14.46 -10.52 22.74
CA LEU A 202 -13.29 -11.40 22.60
C LEU A 202 -13.54 -12.43 21.49
N ARG A 203 -12.79 -12.30 20.40
CA ARG A 203 -12.81 -13.23 19.28
C ARG A 203 -11.43 -13.78 19.01
N ILE A 204 -10.45 -12.91 18.83
CA ILE A 204 -9.05 -13.26 18.67
C ILE A 204 -8.40 -13.43 20.05
N THR A 205 -8.71 -12.56 21.00
CA THR A 205 -8.11 -12.58 22.33
C THR A 205 -8.61 -13.77 23.16
N LYS A 206 -7.71 -14.43 23.90
CA LYS A 206 -8.04 -15.54 24.80
C LYS A 206 -8.01 -15.08 26.27
N ALA A 207 -8.89 -15.63 27.11
CA ALA A 207 -8.94 -15.42 28.56
C ALA A 207 -9.05 -16.79 29.27
N PRO A 208 -8.55 -16.98 30.52
CA PRO A 208 -7.98 -16.02 31.46
C PRO A 208 -6.45 -16.13 31.55
N ARG A 209 -5.72 -15.12 31.09
CA ARG A 209 -4.30 -14.96 31.41
C ARG A 209 -4.10 -13.59 32.05
N VAL A 210 -3.49 -13.57 33.22
CA VAL A 210 -3.03 -12.33 33.84
C VAL A 210 -1.69 -11.98 33.18
N GLU A 211 -1.65 -10.85 32.49
CA GLU A 211 -0.39 -10.28 32.00
C GLU A 211 0.30 -9.59 33.16
N LYS A 212 1.31 -10.25 33.74
CA LYS A 212 2.00 -9.79 34.95
C LYS A 212 3.02 -8.70 34.66
N GLY A 213 3.19 -7.78 35.60
CA GLY A 213 4.19 -6.72 35.56
C GLY A 213 3.60 -5.32 35.35
N PRO A 214 4.45 -4.29 35.38
CA PRO A 214 4.02 -2.90 35.18
C PRO A 214 3.54 -2.68 33.75
N LEU A 215 2.46 -1.90 33.60
CA LEU A 215 2.01 -1.44 32.29
C LEU A 215 2.94 -0.33 31.77
N PRO A 216 3.08 -0.16 30.45
CA PRO A 216 3.95 0.88 29.89
C PRO A 216 3.50 2.30 30.28
N GLY A 217 4.34 3.03 31.00
CA GLY A 217 4.11 4.43 31.38
C GLY A 217 3.16 4.63 32.59
N GLU A 218 3.01 5.89 32.98
CA GLU A 218 2.23 6.32 34.16
C GLU A 218 1.02 7.22 33.78
N ASP A 219 0.80 7.40 32.47
CA ASP A 219 -0.19 8.28 31.87
C ASP A 219 -1.54 7.58 31.56
N TRP A 220 -1.83 6.51 32.29
CA TRP A 220 -3.05 5.73 32.08
C TRP A 220 -4.28 6.45 32.64
N THR A 221 -5.40 6.17 31.97
CA THR A 221 -6.73 6.55 32.43
C THR A 221 -7.53 5.32 32.79
N VAL A 222 -8.17 5.36 33.95
CA VAL A 222 -9.11 4.33 34.37
C VAL A 222 -10.54 4.84 34.35
N PHE A 223 -11.46 3.96 33.98
CA PHE A 223 -12.88 4.25 33.83
C PHE A 223 -13.66 3.83 35.06
N GLN A 224 -14.41 4.77 35.63
CA GLN A 224 -15.39 4.48 36.67
C GLN A 224 -16.80 4.79 36.16
N PHE A 225 -17.68 3.82 36.32
CA PHE A 225 -19.07 3.90 35.89
C PHE A 225 -19.99 3.35 36.96
N ASN A 226 -21.15 3.99 37.11
CA ASN A 226 -22.25 3.52 37.93
C ASN A 226 -23.52 3.45 37.09
N HIS A 227 -23.43 2.76 35.95
CA HIS A 227 -24.52 2.60 34.99
C HIS A 227 -24.38 1.24 34.30
N SER A 228 -25.50 0.53 34.11
CA SER A 228 -25.51 -0.85 33.58
C SER A 228 -25.16 -0.96 32.09
N THR A 229 -24.99 0.17 31.40
CA THR A 229 -24.54 0.19 29.99
C THR A 229 -23.08 -0.23 29.84
N TYR A 230 -22.27 -0.07 30.87
CA TYR A 230 -20.84 -0.31 30.78
C TYR A 230 -20.44 -1.67 31.32
N GLN A 231 -19.56 -2.36 30.60
CA GLN A 231 -18.94 -3.61 31.01
C GLN A 231 -17.42 -3.50 30.87
N PRO A 232 -16.63 -3.93 31.87
CA PRO A 232 -15.17 -3.92 31.76
C PRO A 232 -14.70 -4.99 30.78
N VAL A 233 -13.66 -4.68 30.01
CA VAL A 233 -13.02 -5.60 29.06
C VAL A 233 -11.61 -5.95 29.55
N LEU A 234 -10.84 -4.93 29.93
CA LEU A 234 -9.54 -5.07 30.60
C LEU A 234 -9.61 -4.45 31.99
N LEU A 235 -9.11 -5.20 32.97
CA LEU A 235 -9.05 -4.84 34.38
C LEU A 235 -7.59 -4.88 34.85
N THR A 236 -7.15 -3.92 35.65
CA THR A 236 -5.76 -3.80 36.09
C THR A 236 -5.66 -3.47 37.57
N GLU A 237 -4.52 -3.81 38.17
CA GLU A 237 -4.18 -3.40 39.54
C GLU A 237 -3.44 -2.06 39.56
N LEU A 238 -3.50 -1.37 40.69
CA LEU A 238 -2.69 -0.18 40.93
C LEU A 238 -1.24 -0.57 41.21
N GLN A 239 -0.29 0.17 40.65
CA GLN A 239 1.11 0.01 41.00
C GLN A 239 1.40 0.66 42.38
N THR A 240 1.72 -0.15 43.38
CA THR A 240 1.87 0.30 44.78
C THR A 240 3.07 1.19 45.03
N SER A 241 4.08 1.18 44.15
CA SER A 241 5.28 2.02 44.27
C SER A 241 5.02 3.49 43.95
N ILE A 242 3.88 3.84 43.35
CA ILE A 242 3.54 5.21 42.93
C ILE A 242 2.22 5.62 43.59
N PRO A 243 2.16 6.76 44.30
CA PRO A 243 0.93 7.21 44.94
C PRO A 243 -0.19 7.48 43.91
N PRO A 244 -1.41 6.94 44.08
CA PRO A 244 -2.52 7.23 43.18
C PRO A 244 -3.01 8.68 43.37
N PRO A 245 -3.71 9.26 42.36
CA PRO A 245 -4.40 10.52 42.53
C PRO A 245 -5.37 10.47 43.74
N ALA A 246 -5.36 11.49 44.60
CA ALA A 246 -6.16 11.52 45.82
C ALA A 246 -7.68 11.35 45.61
N ALA A 247 -8.17 11.65 44.40
CA ALA A 247 -9.58 11.51 44.02
C ALA A 247 -9.97 10.09 43.57
N LEU A 248 -9.00 9.17 43.38
CA LEU A 248 -9.26 7.83 42.86
C LEU A 248 -9.97 6.96 43.92
N PRO A 249 -11.17 6.43 43.64
CA PRO A 249 -11.88 5.57 44.57
C PRO A 249 -11.17 4.24 44.78
N LYS A 250 -11.11 3.75 46.02
CA LYS A 250 -10.48 2.46 46.33
C LYS A 250 -11.26 1.31 45.67
N ALA A 251 -10.61 0.61 44.75
CA ALA A 251 -11.08 -0.63 44.16
C ALA A 251 -9.93 -1.64 44.08
N ALA A 252 -10.27 -2.94 44.03
CA ALA A 252 -9.28 -4.01 43.83
C ALA A 252 -8.74 -4.00 42.40
N LEU A 253 -9.62 -3.75 41.42
CA LEU A 253 -9.30 -3.69 40.00
C LEU A 253 -9.90 -2.44 39.37
N TYR A 254 -9.21 -1.87 38.40
CA TYR A 254 -9.62 -0.69 37.66
C TYR A 254 -9.77 -1.02 36.18
N ALA A 255 -10.83 -0.51 35.53
CA ALA A 255 -11.08 -0.79 34.13
C ALA A 255 -10.29 0.18 33.23
N THR A 256 -9.43 -0.35 32.36
CA THR A 256 -8.67 0.43 31.35
C THR A 256 -9.27 0.33 29.96
N VAL A 257 -10.11 -0.69 29.72
CA VAL A 257 -10.94 -0.78 28.52
C VAL A 257 -12.36 -1.18 28.93
N ILE A 258 -13.35 -0.48 28.39
CA ILE A 258 -14.77 -0.75 28.66
C ILE A 258 -15.57 -0.85 27.36
N GLN A 259 -16.62 -1.66 27.39
CA GLN A 259 -17.66 -1.71 26.38
C GLN A 259 -18.88 -0.93 26.89
N ASP A 260 -19.41 -0.04 26.06
CA ASP A 260 -20.71 0.61 26.22
C ASP A 260 -21.73 -0.13 25.34
N LEU A 261 -22.74 -0.71 25.96
CA LEU A 261 -23.82 -1.44 25.31
C LEU A 261 -24.85 -0.53 24.62
N GLY A 262 -24.70 0.80 24.74
CA GLY A 262 -25.61 1.79 24.16
C GLY A 262 -26.98 1.84 24.84
N LEU A 263 -27.10 1.39 26.09
CA LEU A 263 -28.36 1.41 26.84
C LEU A 263 -28.76 2.82 27.30
N HIS A 264 -27.83 3.78 27.26
CA HIS A 264 -28.07 5.16 27.64
C HIS A 264 -28.59 6.01 26.46
N ASP A 265 -28.00 5.88 25.27
CA ASP A 265 -28.26 6.76 24.12
C ASP A 265 -28.44 6.01 22.78
N GLY A 266 -28.44 4.68 22.79
CA GLY A 266 -28.61 3.85 21.60
C GLY A 266 -27.33 3.61 20.78
N ILE A 267 -26.18 4.11 21.23
CA ILE A 267 -24.91 4.00 20.49
C ILE A 267 -23.96 3.06 21.23
N GLN A 268 -23.54 1.99 20.57
CA GLN A 268 -22.55 1.07 21.15
C GLN A 268 -21.13 1.63 21.00
N ARG A 269 -20.31 1.46 22.05
CA ARG A 269 -18.94 1.98 22.07
C ARG A 269 -17.93 1.01 22.69
N VAL A 270 -16.66 1.17 22.33
CA VAL A 270 -15.54 0.62 23.11
C VAL A 270 -14.56 1.75 23.38
N LEU A 271 -14.19 1.94 24.65
CA LEU A 271 -13.35 3.04 25.10
C LEU A 271 -12.05 2.52 25.71
N PHE A 272 -10.93 3.11 25.29
CA PHE A 272 -9.56 2.78 25.72
C PHE A 272 -8.97 3.91 26.56
N GLY A 273 -8.42 3.57 27.73
CA GLY A 273 -7.82 4.49 28.69
C GLY A 273 -6.33 4.78 28.47
N ASN A 274 -5.77 4.38 27.33
CA ASN A 274 -4.44 4.78 26.86
C ASN A 274 -4.36 4.50 25.35
N ASN A 275 -3.20 4.77 24.73
CA ASN A 275 -2.90 4.49 23.33
C ASN A 275 -2.69 2.98 23.04
N LEU A 276 -2.17 2.67 21.85
CA LEU A 276 -1.92 1.31 21.37
C LEU A 276 -0.51 0.76 21.68
N THR A 277 0.27 1.42 22.55
CA THR A 277 1.63 0.95 22.88
C THR A 277 1.59 -0.42 23.57
N PHE A 278 0.67 -0.61 24.50
CA PHE A 278 0.42 -1.90 25.16
C PHE A 278 -0.17 -2.93 24.19
N TRP A 279 0.40 -4.12 24.12
CA TRP A 279 0.06 -5.12 23.11
C TRP A 279 -1.38 -5.65 23.24
N LEU A 280 -1.91 -5.80 24.47
CA LEU A 280 -3.32 -6.19 24.67
C LEU A 280 -4.29 -5.14 24.15
N HIS A 281 -3.95 -3.84 24.21
CA HIS A 281 -4.79 -2.81 23.58
C HIS A 281 -4.91 -3.02 22.07
N LYS A 282 -3.83 -3.43 21.39
CA LYS A 282 -3.87 -3.74 19.95
C LYS A 282 -4.79 -4.92 19.66
N LEU A 283 -4.74 -5.98 20.47
CA LEU A 283 -5.64 -7.13 20.33
C LEU A 283 -7.11 -6.76 20.54
N ILE A 284 -7.40 -6.10 21.67
CA ILE A 284 -8.77 -5.67 21.99
C ILE A 284 -9.29 -4.66 20.97
N PHE A 285 -8.42 -3.83 20.39
CA PHE A 285 -8.80 -2.91 19.31
C PHE A 285 -9.27 -3.65 18.04
N ILE A 286 -8.58 -4.71 17.64
CA ILE A 286 -8.99 -5.53 16.48
C ILE A 286 -10.28 -6.29 16.77
N ASP A 287 -10.41 -6.84 17.98
CA ASP A 287 -11.65 -7.47 18.45
C ASP A 287 -12.82 -6.47 18.47
N ALA A 288 -12.59 -5.24 18.93
CA ALA A 288 -13.57 -4.16 18.93
C ALA A 288 -14.01 -3.77 17.50
N ILE A 289 -13.09 -3.65 16.54
CA ILE A 289 -13.43 -3.39 15.12
C ILE A 289 -14.32 -4.52 14.58
N SER A 290 -13.94 -5.78 14.81
CA SER A 290 -14.70 -6.94 14.35
C SER A 290 -16.10 -6.98 14.98
N PHE A 291 -16.20 -6.73 16.27
CA PHE A 291 -17.48 -6.76 16.99
C PHE A 291 -18.39 -5.60 16.58
N LEU A 292 -17.89 -4.37 16.65
CA LEU A 292 -18.68 -3.14 16.44
C LEU A 292 -19.04 -2.88 14.96
N SER A 293 -18.37 -3.54 14.01
CA SER A 293 -18.74 -3.52 12.60
C SER A 293 -19.83 -4.53 12.25
N GLY A 294 -20.38 -5.24 13.24
CA GLY A 294 -21.29 -6.35 12.99
C GLY A 294 -20.62 -7.43 12.14
N LYS A 295 -19.34 -7.72 12.42
CA LYS A 295 -18.53 -8.73 11.72
C LYS A 295 -18.18 -8.40 10.26
N LYS A 296 -18.41 -7.17 9.81
CA LYS A 296 -18.12 -6.73 8.44
C LYS A 296 -16.65 -6.43 8.18
N LEU A 297 -15.94 -5.96 9.20
CA LEU A 297 -14.49 -5.72 9.17
C LEU A 297 -13.79 -6.76 10.04
N MET A 298 -13.46 -7.92 9.45
CA MET A 298 -12.72 -8.96 10.16
C MET A 298 -11.77 -9.73 9.24
N LEU A 299 -10.71 -10.27 9.83
CA LEU A 299 -9.85 -11.29 9.22
C LEU A 299 -10.25 -12.68 9.74
N SER A 300 -9.97 -13.75 8.98
CA SER A 300 -10.11 -15.14 9.46
C SER A 300 -9.34 -15.37 10.78
N LEU A 301 -9.63 -16.45 11.51
CA LEU A 301 -8.77 -16.90 12.62
C LEU A 301 -7.59 -17.75 12.13
N ASP A 302 -7.67 -18.26 10.91
CA ASP A 302 -6.58 -19.04 10.32
C ASP A 302 -5.40 -18.14 9.93
N ARG A 303 -4.19 -18.60 10.22
CA ARG A 303 -2.92 -17.95 9.87
C ARG A 303 -2.01 -18.97 9.20
N TYR A 304 -1.55 -18.62 8.01
CA TYR A 304 -0.63 -19.43 7.25
C TYR A 304 0.78 -18.88 7.42
N ILE A 305 1.69 -19.72 7.93
CA ILE A 305 3.08 -19.35 8.17
C ILE A 305 3.99 -20.29 7.37
N LEU A 306 4.94 -19.70 6.64
CA LEU A 306 6.03 -20.39 6.00
C LEU A 306 7.35 -19.77 6.49
N VAL A 307 8.31 -20.60 6.88
CA VAL A 307 9.64 -20.15 7.28
C VAL A 307 10.64 -20.66 6.26
N ASP A 308 11.15 -19.73 5.46
CA ASP A 308 12.17 -19.99 4.46
C ASP A 308 13.54 -19.73 5.08
N ILE A 309 14.43 -20.72 4.99
CA ILE A 309 15.84 -20.65 5.40
C ILE A 309 16.67 -20.53 4.14
N ASP A 310 17.02 -19.30 3.79
CA ASP A 310 17.88 -19.00 2.64
C ASP A 310 19.34 -19.41 2.97
N ASP A 311 20.20 -19.37 1.96
CA ASP A 311 21.66 -19.52 2.11
C ASP A 311 22.14 -20.90 2.64
N ILE A 312 21.37 -21.96 2.43
CA ILE A 312 21.84 -23.33 2.71
C ILE A 312 23.11 -23.60 1.88
N PHE A 313 24.16 -24.00 2.60
CA PHE A 313 25.56 -24.13 2.18
C PHE A 313 26.37 -22.83 1.97
N VAL A 314 25.80 -21.63 2.00
CA VAL A 314 26.56 -20.40 1.63
C VAL A 314 27.38 -19.81 2.78
N GLY A 315 26.97 -20.05 4.02
CA GLY A 315 27.54 -19.43 5.24
C GLY A 315 29.07 -19.53 5.34
N LYS A 316 29.71 -18.52 5.92
CA LYS A 316 31.16 -18.56 6.16
C LYS A 316 31.48 -19.54 7.29
N GLU A 317 32.70 -20.08 7.28
CA GLU A 317 33.25 -20.87 8.38
C GLU A 317 32.99 -20.22 9.76
N GLY A 318 32.54 -21.00 10.73
CA GLY A 318 32.17 -20.56 12.08
C GLY A 318 30.74 -20.03 12.20
N THR A 319 30.01 -19.90 11.09
CA THR A 319 28.61 -19.45 11.07
C THR A 319 27.65 -20.50 10.54
N ARG A 320 28.15 -21.69 10.16
CA ARG A 320 27.34 -22.75 9.58
C ARG A 320 26.73 -23.64 10.67
N MET A 321 25.80 -24.49 10.27
CA MET A 321 25.23 -25.50 11.15
C MET A 321 26.15 -26.70 11.24
N ASN A 322 26.44 -27.17 12.44
CA ASN A 322 27.05 -28.49 12.66
C ASN A 322 25.97 -29.56 12.89
N ILE A 323 26.37 -30.81 13.12
CA ILE A 323 25.46 -31.94 13.42
C ILE A 323 24.43 -31.60 14.52
N ASN A 324 24.85 -30.94 15.61
CA ASN A 324 23.97 -30.65 16.73
C ASN A 324 22.91 -29.61 16.36
N ASP A 325 23.25 -28.66 15.50
CA ASP A 325 22.34 -27.64 15.01
C ASP A 325 21.28 -28.24 14.10
N VAL A 326 21.68 -29.14 13.19
CA VAL A 326 20.74 -29.85 12.29
C VAL A 326 19.80 -30.76 13.08
N LYS A 327 20.29 -31.46 14.11
CA LYS A 327 19.43 -32.23 15.03
C LYS A 327 18.42 -31.33 15.74
N ALA A 328 18.86 -30.18 16.26
CA ALA A 328 17.98 -29.22 16.91
C ALA A 328 16.94 -28.64 15.94
N LEU A 329 17.30 -28.43 14.67
CA LEU A 329 16.37 -28.01 13.62
C LEU A 329 15.25 -29.04 13.41
N LEU A 330 15.59 -30.33 13.31
CA LEU A 330 14.62 -31.43 13.19
C LEU A 330 13.73 -31.56 14.44
N GLU A 331 14.32 -31.50 15.63
CA GLU A 331 13.58 -31.56 16.90
C GLU A 331 12.60 -30.39 17.04
N THR A 332 13.05 -29.17 16.72
CA THR A 332 12.21 -27.97 16.78
C THR A 332 11.13 -27.98 15.71
N GLN A 333 11.40 -28.52 14.52
CA GLN A 333 10.37 -28.74 13.50
C GLN A 333 9.25 -29.63 14.03
N ASN A 334 9.60 -30.73 14.71
CA ASN A 334 8.62 -31.62 15.34
C ASN A 334 7.85 -30.94 16.48
N LEU A 335 8.52 -30.13 17.30
CA LEU A 335 7.85 -29.29 18.30
C LEU A 335 6.85 -28.33 17.64
N LEU A 336 7.27 -27.63 16.59
CA LEU A 336 6.42 -26.67 15.87
C LEU A 336 5.22 -27.36 15.21
N ARG A 337 5.34 -28.61 14.73
CA ARG A 337 4.21 -29.40 14.21
C ARG A 337 3.09 -29.63 15.24
N THR A 338 3.40 -29.55 16.55
CA THR A 338 2.37 -29.64 17.60
C THR A 338 1.56 -28.36 17.79
N GLN A 339 2.08 -27.21 17.33
CA GLN A 339 1.49 -25.88 17.51
C GLN A 339 1.02 -25.24 16.19
N VAL A 340 1.65 -25.64 15.08
CA VAL A 340 1.45 -25.15 13.73
C VAL A 340 1.19 -26.36 12.84
N ALA A 341 -0.05 -26.51 12.36
CA ALA A 341 -0.43 -27.68 11.59
C ALA A 341 0.39 -27.81 10.30
N ASN A 342 0.91 -29.01 10.02
CA ASN A 342 1.72 -29.34 8.84
C ASN A 342 3.01 -28.52 8.70
N PHE A 343 3.58 -28.05 9.82
CA PHE A 343 4.80 -27.26 9.79
C PHE A 343 5.98 -28.02 9.18
N THR A 344 6.65 -27.38 8.23
CA THR A 344 7.88 -27.85 7.59
C THR A 344 8.74 -26.65 7.24
N PHE A 345 10.02 -26.66 7.60
CA PHE A 345 10.99 -25.66 7.16
C PHE A 345 11.28 -25.83 5.67
N ASN A 346 11.46 -24.70 4.98
CA ASN A 346 11.71 -24.66 3.55
C ASN A 346 13.12 -24.13 3.30
N LEU A 347 13.99 -24.96 2.72
CA LEU A 347 15.43 -24.74 2.65
C LEU A 347 15.86 -24.26 1.26
N GLY A 348 16.45 -23.07 1.21
CA GLY A 348 16.96 -22.42 0.00
C GLY A 348 18.44 -22.70 -0.20
N PHE A 349 18.81 -23.46 -1.22
CA PHE A 349 20.19 -23.95 -1.37
C PHE A 349 20.95 -23.40 -2.58
N SER A 350 22.26 -23.25 -2.38
CA SER A 350 23.25 -22.92 -3.41
C SER A 350 24.39 -23.94 -3.37
N GLY A 351 24.31 -24.98 -4.21
CA GLY A 351 25.18 -26.16 -4.14
C GLY A 351 26.67 -25.90 -4.35
N LYS A 352 27.07 -24.74 -4.90
CA LYS A 352 28.49 -24.38 -5.11
C LYS A 352 29.30 -24.39 -3.81
N PHE A 353 28.65 -24.14 -2.69
CA PHE A 353 29.26 -23.93 -1.39
C PHE A 353 29.08 -25.14 -0.44
N TYR A 354 28.64 -26.28 -0.97
CA TYR A 354 28.66 -27.53 -0.23
C TYR A 354 30.09 -27.89 0.15
N HIS A 355 30.31 -28.29 1.40
CA HIS A 355 31.63 -28.62 1.96
C HIS A 355 32.66 -27.49 1.85
N THR A 356 32.27 -26.30 2.29
CA THR A 356 33.17 -25.13 2.40
C THR A 356 33.31 -24.61 3.83
N GLY A 357 32.92 -25.40 4.83
CA GLY A 357 33.03 -25.08 6.25
C GLY A 357 34.24 -25.75 6.92
N THR A 358 34.17 -25.87 8.25
CA THR A 358 35.03 -26.80 9.00
C THR A 358 34.56 -28.25 8.82
N GLU A 359 35.37 -29.22 9.22
CA GLU A 359 34.99 -30.64 9.23
C GLU A 359 33.65 -30.88 9.97
N GLU A 360 33.45 -30.23 11.12
CA GLU A 360 32.22 -30.34 11.93
C GLU A 360 31.00 -29.69 11.25
N GLU A 361 31.21 -28.62 10.48
CA GLU A 361 30.16 -27.94 9.71
C GLU A 361 29.80 -28.74 8.44
N ASP A 362 30.80 -29.31 7.77
CA ASP A 362 30.63 -30.15 6.58
C ASP A 362 29.90 -31.46 6.93
N GLU A 363 30.15 -32.02 8.12
CA GLU A 363 29.33 -33.10 8.67
C GLU A 363 27.87 -32.68 8.93
N GLY A 364 27.63 -31.40 9.25
CA GLY A 364 26.30 -30.81 9.34
C GLY A 364 25.61 -30.73 7.97
N ASP A 365 26.34 -30.28 6.95
CA ASP A 365 25.86 -30.29 5.56
C ASP A 365 25.46 -31.71 5.10
N ASP A 366 26.28 -32.70 5.42
CA ASP A 366 25.99 -34.11 5.16
C ASP A 366 24.71 -34.58 5.84
N LEU A 367 24.50 -34.18 7.10
CA LEU A 367 23.31 -34.57 7.85
C LEU A 367 22.04 -33.91 7.28
N LEU A 368 22.12 -32.68 6.78
CA LEU A 368 21.01 -32.05 6.04
C LEU A 368 20.65 -32.87 4.81
N LEU A 369 21.65 -33.28 4.01
CA LEU A 369 21.42 -34.07 2.79
C LEU A 369 20.92 -35.49 3.08
N ARG A 370 21.34 -36.11 4.20
CA ARG A 370 20.77 -37.37 4.67
C ARG A 370 19.32 -37.24 5.16
N SER A 371 18.87 -36.02 5.44
CA SER A 371 17.53 -35.70 5.97
C SER A 371 16.66 -34.97 4.96
N VAL A 372 16.93 -35.10 3.65
CA VAL A 372 16.25 -34.36 2.57
C VAL A 372 14.72 -34.49 2.63
N ASP A 373 14.20 -35.68 2.92
CA ASP A 373 12.77 -35.97 2.95
C ASP A 373 12.03 -35.31 4.13
N GLU A 374 12.75 -34.79 5.13
CA GLU A 374 12.17 -34.11 6.29
C GLU A 374 11.86 -32.62 6.02
N PHE A 375 12.38 -32.07 4.92
CA PHE A 375 12.30 -30.65 4.60
C PHE A 375 11.67 -30.39 3.23
N TRP A 376 11.20 -29.16 3.03
CA TRP A 376 10.98 -28.64 1.68
C TRP A 376 12.23 -27.93 1.19
N TRP A 377 12.39 -27.88 -0.13
CA TRP A 377 13.58 -27.33 -0.76
C TRP A 377 13.21 -26.39 -1.91
N PHE A 378 14.00 -25.34 -2.09
CA PHE A 378 13.92 -24.46 -3.24
C PHE A 378 15.31 -24.02 -3.72
N PRO A 379 15.49 -23.79 -5.03
CA PRO A 379 16.77 -23.34 -5.55
C PRO A 379 17.01 -21.87 -5.17
N HIS A 380 18.25 -21.57 -4.78
CA HIS A 380 18.73 -20.22 -4.46
C HIS A 380 19.93 -19.79 -5.33
N MET A 381 19.95 -20.23 -6.60
CA MET A 381 21.05 -20.08 -7.57
C MET A 381 22.32 -20.85 -7.17
N TRP A 382 23.09 -21.32 -8.16
CA TRP A 382 24.33 -22.09 -7.90
C TRP A 382 25.36 -21.31 -7.08
N SER A 383 25.75 -20.13 -7.55
CA SER A 383 26.81 -19.32 -6.97
C SER A 383 26.34 -18.24 -6.00
N HIS A 384 25.07 -18.27 -5.60
CA HIS A 384 24.44 -17.24 -4.77
C HIS A 384 24.57 -15.80 -5.36
N MET A 385 24.77 -15.69 -6.69
CA MET A 385 24.89 -14.41 -7.36
C MET A 385 23.52 -13.81 -7.67
N GLN A 386 23.40 -12.48 -7.49
CA GLN A 386 22.18 -11.74 -7.75
C GLN A 386 21.84 -11.75 -9.26
N PRO A 387 20.59 -12.06 -9.66
CA PRO A 387 20.24 -12.22 -11.08
C PRO A 387 20.50 -10.99 -11.96
N HIS A 388 20.31 -9.78 -11.45
CA HIS A 388 20.52 -8.54 -12.21
C HIS A 388 21.97 -8.29 -12.63
N LEU A 389 22.95 -9.03 -12.07
CA LEU A 389 24.36 -8.94 -12.43
C LEU A 389 24.73 -9.76 -13.68
N PHE A 390 23.81 -10.61 -14.15
CA PHE A 390 24.02 -11.38 -15.36
C PHE A 390 23.52 -10.59 -16.58
N HIS A 391 24.34 -10.55 -17.63
CA HIS A 391 24.05 -9.74 -18.82
C HIS A 391 23.13 -10.44 -19.83
N ASN A 392 22.99 -11.76 -19.75
CA ASN A 392 22.15 -12.53 -20.67
C ASN A 392 21.45 -13.70 -19.97
N GLU A 393 20.35 -14.16 -20.56
CA GLU A 393 19.55 -15.29 -20.06
C GLU A 393 20.37 -16.59 -20.02
N SER A 394 21.24 -16.82 -20.99
CA SER A 394 22.03 -18.05 -21.10
C SER A 394 22.91 -18.30 -19.86
N SER A 395 23.57 -17.26 -19.33
CA SER A 395 24.38 -17.38 -18.12
C SER A 395 23.55 -17.66 -16.87
N LEU A 396 22.35 -17.08 -16.77
CA LEU A 396 21.40 -17.41 -15.69
C LEU A 396 20.97 -18.87 -15.77
N VAL A 397 20.63 -19.34 -16.98
CA VAL A 397 20.23 -20.72 -17.24
C VAL A 397 21.35 -21.69 -16.87
N GLU A 398 22.60 -21.41 -17.23
CA GLU A 398 23.76 -22.25 -16.87
C GLU A 398 23.93 -22.36 -15.34
N GLN A 399 23.87 -21.23 -14.62
CA GLN A 399 23.92 -21.25 -13.15
C GLN A 399 22.76 -22.04 -12.54
N MET A 400 21.56 -21.97 -13.12
CA MET A 400 20.42 -22.74 -12.64
C MET A 400 20.55 -24.24 -12.93
N ILE A 401 21.14 -24.61 -14.08
CA ILE A 401 21.40 -26.01 -14.45
C ILE A 401 22.38 -26.65 -13.48
N LEU A 402 23.51 -25.99 -13.18
CA LEU A 402 24.49 -26.49 -12.21
C LEU A 402 23.86 -26.77 -10.84
N ASN A 403 23.02 -25.84 -10.35
CA ASN A 403 22.31 -26.04 -9.08
C ASN A 403 21.27 -27.17 -9.15
N LYS A 404 20.68 -27.41 -10.32
CA LYS A 404 19.73 -28.50 -10.54
C LYS A 404 20.41 -29.85 -10.63
N GLU A 405 21.57 -29.93 -11.25
CA GLU A 405 22.40 -31.14 -11.31
C GLU A 405 22.84 -31.55 -9.90
N PHE A 406 23.32 -30.59 -9.11
CA PHE A 406 23.62 -30.83 -7.69
C PHE A 406 22.42 -31.38 -6.92
N ALA A 407 21.23 -30.81 -7.14
CA ALA A 407 20.00 -31.28 -6.51
C ALA A 407 19.66 -32.72 -6.88
N ILE A 408 19.80 -33.08 -8.17
CA ILE A 408 19.56 -34.45 -8.66
C ILE A 408 20.55 -35.43 -8.05
N GLU A 409 21.84 -35.07 -8.01
CA GLU A 409 22.91 -35.89 -7.46
C GLU A 409 22.68 -36.23 -5.98
N HIS A 410 22.18 -35.27 -5.20
CA HIS A 410 21.96 -35.40 -3.76
C HIS A 410 20.49 -35.70 -3.37
N GLY A 411 19.64 -36.06 -4.34
CA GLY A 411 18.25 -36.45 -4.09
C GLY A 411 17.30 -35.32 -3.66
N ILE A 412 17.72 -34.05 -3.76
CA ILE A 412 16.88 -32.89 -3.42
C ILE A 412 15.71 -32.77 -4.43
N PRO A 413 14.45 -32.62 -3.96
CA PRO A 413 13.29 -32.47 -4.86
C PRO A 413 13.39 -31.27 -5.79
N THR A 414 13.32 -31.50 -7.10
CA THR A 414 13.43 -30.43 -8.12
C THR A 414 12.07 -29.90 -8.62
N GLY A 415 10.97 -30.53 -8.21
CA GLY A 415 9.61 -30.27 -8.72
C GLY A 415 8.72 -29.38 -7.84
N MET A 416 9.25 -28.72 -6.82
CA MET A 416 8.45 -27.98 -5.83
C MET A 416 7.77 -26.73 -6.42
N GLY A 417 8.29 -26.18 -7.52
CA GLY A 417 7.70 -25.04 -8.23
C GLY A 417 7.81 -23.70 -7.50
N TYR A 418 8.69 -23.61 -6.50
CA TYR A 418 9.01 -22.41 -5.73
C TYR A 418 10.49 -22.10 -5.82
N ALA A 419 10.84 -20.82 -5.93
CA ALA A 419 12.23 -20.35 -5.88
C ALA A 419 12.29 -18.95 -5.27
N VAL A 420 13.44 -18.61 -4.69
CA VAL A 420 13.76 -17.24 -4.26
C VAL A 420 15.09 -16.88 -4.89
N ALA A 421 15.19 -15.68 -5.46
CA ALA A 421 16.47 -15.18 -5.96
C ALA A 421 17.32 -14.61 -4.80
N PRO A 422 18.66 -14.75 -4.84
CA PRO A 422 19.56 -14.09 -3.91
C PRO A 422 19.26 -12.60 -3.78
N HIS A 423 19.15 -12.12 -2.53
CA HIS A 423 18.77 -10.75 -2.18
C HIS A 423 17.44 -10.26 -2.78
N HIS A 424 16.55 -11.17 -3.20
CA HIS A 424 15.31 -10.88 -3.93
C HIS A 424 15.49 -10.13 -5.25
N SER A 425 16.74 -10.03 -5.72
CA SER A 425 17.09 -9.27 -6.91
C SER A 425 16.44 -9.87 -8.15
N GLY A 426 15.86 -9.01 -8.98
CA GLY A 426 15.18 -9.40 -10.21
C GLY A 426 13.77 -9.98 -10.00
N VAL A 427 13.37 -10.29 -8.76
CA VAL A 427 11.95 -10.59 -8.45
C VAL A 427 11.15 -9.30 -8.52
N TYR A 428 11.64 -8.26 -7.83
CA TYR A 428 11.18 -6.89 -7.95
C TYR A 428 12.32 -5.88 -7.65
N PRO A 429 12.58 -4.86 -8.49
CA PRO A 429 12.02 -4.67 -9.83
C PRO A 429 12.25 -5.90 -10.71
N VAL A 430 11.27 -6.21 -11.55
CA VAL A 430 11.28 -7.43 -12.36
C VAL A 430 12.46 -7.42 -13.32
N HIS A 431 13.20 -8.53 -13.36
CA HIS A 431 14.20 -8.85 -14.37
C HIS A 431 13.66 -9.98 -15.24
N ILE A 432 13.27 -9.69 -16.47
CA ILE A 432 12.54 -10.64 -17.34
C ILE A 432 13.32 -11.94 -17.54
N GLN A 433 14.64 -11.85 -17.74
CA GLN A 433 15.51 -13.01 -17.94
C GLN A 433 15.46 -14.00 -16.77
N LEU A 434 15.27 -13.52 -15.53
CA LEU A 434 15.12 -14.38 -14.35
C LEU A 434 13.85 -15.23 -14.45
N TYR A 435 12.71 -14.61 -14.80
CA TYR A 435 11.43 -15.31 -14.90
C TYR A 435 11.43 -16.34 -16.04
N GLU A 436 12.08 -16.02 -17.18
CA GLU A 436 12.24 -16.97 -18.28
C GLU A 436 13.15 -18.15 -17.90
N ALA A 437 14.31 -17.88 -17.31
CA ALA A 437 15.24 -18.92 -16.87
C ALA A 437 14.60 -19.84 -15.80
N TRP A 438 13.85 -19.28 -14.86
CA TRP A 438 13.11 -20.04 -13.85
C TRP A 438 12.07 -20.98 -14.46
N LYS A 439 11.27 -20.52 -15.42
CA LYS A 439 10.29 -21.38 -16.11
C LYS A 439 10.98 -22.49 -16.89
N LYS A 440 12.09 -22.17 -17.55
CA LYS A 440 12.84 -23.07 -18.43
C LYS A 440 13.57 -24.18 -17.66
N VAL A 441 14.25 -23.85 -16.57
CA VAL A 441 15.11 -24.80 -15.85
C VAL A 441 14.35 -25.51 -14.72
N TRP A 442 13.57 -24.78 -13.94
CA TRP A 442 12.98 -25.28 -12.69
C TRP A 442 11.45 -25.41 -12.73
N HIS A 443 10.79 -24.94 -13.79
CA HIS A 443 9.33 -24.88 -13.89
C HIS A 443 8.68 -24.13 -12.70
N ILE A 444 9.30 -23.02 -12.29
CA ILE A 444 8.81 -22.20 -11.17
C ILE A 444 7.44 -21.62 -11.51
N ARG A 445 6.55 -21.70 -10.51
CA ARG A 445 5.20 -21.11 -10.54
C ARG A 445 5.03 -20.07 -9.44
N VAL A 446 5.85 -20.12 -8.39
CA VAL A 446 5.78 -19.22 -7.23
C VAL A 446 7.15 -18.71 -6.86
N THR A 447 7.20 -17.45 -6.45
CA THR A 447 8.35 -16.86 -5.76
C THR A 447 7.87 -15.91 -4.66
N SER A 448 8.78 -15.35 -3.87
CA SER A 448 8.46 -14.35 -2.87
C SER A 448 9.48 -13.22 -2.82
N THR A 449 9.05 -12.05 -2.38
CA THR A 449 9.93 -10.88 -2.24
C THR A 449 9.46 -9.95 -1.11
N GLU A 450 10.43 -9.34 -0.43
CA GLU A 450 10.17 -8.24 0.50
C GLU A 450 10.13 -6.85 -0.18
N GLU A 451 10.48 -6.78 -1.47
CA GLU A 451 10.70 -5.52 -2.20
C GLU A 451 9.42 -4.93 -2.79
N TYR A 452 8.34 -5.70 -2.92
CA TYR A 452 7.14 -5.25 -3.64
C TYR A 452 6.02 -4.73 -2.72
N PRO A 453 5.48 -3.52 -2.94
CA PRO A 453 5.93 -2.52 -3.92
C PRO A 453 7.19 -1.76 -3.49
N HIS A 454 7.49 -1.77 -2.20
CA HIS A 454 8.66 -1.18 -1.56
C HIS A 454 9.04 -2.03 -0.35
N LEU A 455 10.33 -2.01 0.01
CA LEU A 455 10.83 -2.68 1.21
C LEU A 455 10.14 -2.19 2.49
N LYS A 456 9.91 -0.87 2.60
CA LYS A 456 9.24 -0.24 3.74
C LYS A 456 8.20 0.80 3.28
N PRO A 457 7.11 0.98 4.05
CA PRO A 457 6.74 0.20 5.22
C PRO A 457 6.16 -1.18 4.84
N ALA A 458 6.42 -2.20 5.65
CA ALA A 458 6.06 -3.59 5.36
C ALA A 458 4.54 -3.81 5.18
N ARG A 459 3.71 -2.99 5.85
CA ARG A 459 2.24 -3.04 5.72
C ARG A 459 1.71 -2.84 4.31
N TYR A 460 2.48 -2.23 3.39
CA TYR A 460 2.08 -2.06 1.98
C TYR A 460 2.48 -3.23 1.09
N ARG A 461 3.26 -4.19 1.60
CA ARG A 461 3.68 -5.36 0.83
C ARG A 461 2.46 -6.16 0.38
N ARG A 462 2.53 -6.62 -0.86
CA ARG A 462 1.43 -7.32 -1.54
C ARG A 462 1.99 -8.32 -2.53
N GLY A 463 1.15 -9.23 -3.00
CA GLY A 463 1.48 -10.13 -4.10
C GLY A 463 1.21 -9.49 -5.45
N PHE A 464 1.67 -10.17 -6.50
CA PHE A 464 1.29 -9.91 -7.89
C PHE A 464 1.57 -11.14 -8.75
N ILE A 465 0.97 -11.21 -9.93
CA ILE A 465 1.31 -12.22 -10.94
C ILE A 465 2.03 -11.56 -12.09
N HIS A 466 3.20 -12.09 -12.43
CA HIS A 466 3.95 -11.67 -13.62
C HIS A 466 4.44 -12.88 -14.40
N ASN A 467 4.19 -12.88 -15.71
CA ASN A 467 4.66 -13.93 -16.62
C ASN A 467 4.27 -15.36 -16.19
N GLY A 468 3.08 -15.50 -15.61
CA GLY A 468 2.55 -16.77 -15.10
C GLY A 468 3.13 -17.23 -13.75
N ILE A 469 4.04 -16.45 -13.13
CA ILE A 469 4.59 -16.72 -11.80
C ILE A 469 3.87 -15.86 -10.76
N MET A 470 3.36 -16.50 -9.72
CA MET A 470 2.77 -15.88 -8.55
C MET A 470 3.86 -15.39 -7.59
N VAL A 471 3.89 -14.09 -7.32
CA VAL A 471 4.85 -13.47 -6.39
C VAL A 471 4.15 -13.15 -5.08
N LEU A 472 4.65 -13.70 -3.98
CA LEU A 472 4.08 -13.51 -2.64
C LEU A 472 4.86 -12.48 -1.81
N PRO A 473 4.18 -11.71 -0.94
CA PRO A 473 4.85 -10.76 -0.06
C PRO A 473 5.58 -11.50 1.07
N ARG A 474 6.90 -11.29 1.15
CA ARG A 474 7.77 -11.85 2.20
C ARG A 474 7.95 -10.87 3.35
N GLN A 475 8.12 -11.39 4.55
CA GLN A 475 8.23 -10.66 5.82
C GLN A 475 9.63 -10.80 6.42
N THR A 476 10.08 -9.74 7.08
CA THR A 476 11.30 -9.76 7.90
C THR A 476 10.95 -10.19 9.32
N CYS A 477 11.82 -10.97 9.98
CA CYS A 477 11.60 -11.42 11.35
C CYS A 477 12.52 -10.76 12.41
N GLY A 478 13.36 -9.80 12.00
CA GLY A 478 14.35 -9.17 12.88
C GLY A 478 15.67 -9.95 13.00
N LEU A 479 15.75 -11.14 12.40
CA LEU A 479 16.97 -11.91 12.27
C LEU A 479 17.64 -11.60 10.93
N PHE A 480 18.84 -11.05 10.97
CA PHE A 480 19.67 -10.80 9.79
C PHE A 480 20.78 -11.86 9.68
N THR A 481 21.46 -11.93 8.55
CA THR A 481 22.58 -12.88 8.32
C THR A 481 23.70 -12.79 9.36
N HIS A 482 23.89 -11.62 9.97
CA HIS A 482 24.89 -11.37 11.02
C HIS A 482 24.31 -11.44 12.44
N THR A 483 23.00 -11.67 12.59
CA THR A 483 22.34 -11.82 13.89
C THR A 483 22.39 -13.29 14.30
N ILE A 484 23.52 -13.68 14.88
CA ILE A 484 23.85 -15.08 15.18
C ILE A 484 23.80 -15.37 16.68
N PHE A 485 24.29 -14.44 17.51
CA PHE A 485 24.35 -14.60 18.96
C PHE A 485 23.29 -13.79 19.68
N TYR A 486 22.65 -14.36 20.70
CA TYR A 486 21.52 -13.77 21.40
C TYR A 486 21.91 -12.46 22.08
N LYS A 487 23.08 -12.43 22.72
CA LYS A 487 23.64 -11.25 23.40
C LYS A 487 23.98 -10.10 22.45
N GLU A 488 24.16 -10.39 21.17
CA GLU A 488 24.53 -9.42 20.14
C GLU A 488 23.35 -8.99 19.26
N TYR A 489 22.13 -9.45 19.60
CA TYR A 489 20.92 -9.03 18.90
C TYR A 489 20.83 -7.48 18.87
N PRO A 490 20.47 -6.85 17.74
CA PRO A 490 20.37 -5.40 17.66
C PRO A 490 19.41 -4.82 18.71
N GLY A 491 19.93 -3.99 19.62
CA GLY A 491 19.17 -3.45 20.75
C GLY A 491 19.16 -4.34 22.00
N GLY A 492 19.81 -5.49 21.95
CA GLY A 492 19.97 -6.46 23.04
C GLY A 492 18.93 -7.59 23.03
N PRO A 493 19.17 -8.66 23.79
CA PRO A 493 18.27 -9.83 23.93
C PRO A 493 16.78 -9.50 24.12
N GLN A 494 16.50 -8.50 24.97
CA GLN A 494 15.14 -8.12 25.33
C GLN A 494 14.33 -7.57 24.15
N GLU A 495 14.98 -7.01 23.12
CA GLU A 495 14.27 -6.52 21.94
C GLU A 495 13.77 -7.66 21.05
N LEU A 496 14.48 -8.80 21.01
CA LEU A 496 13.97 -10.01 20.34
C LEU A 496 12.75 -10.56 21.10
N ASP A 497 12.88 -10.70 22.42
CA ASP A 497 11.78 -11.14 23.30
C ASP A 497 10.53 -10.27 23.16
N LYS A 498 10.72 -8.95 23.15
CA LYS A 498 9.65 -7.97 22.98
C LYS A 498 9.02 -8.04 21.59
N SER A 499 9.80 -8.29 20.54
CA SER A 499 9.28 -8.51 19.19
C SER A 499 8.34 -9.73 19.13
N ILE A 500 8.72 -10.81 19.84
CA ILE A 500 7.95 -12.05 19.94
C ILE A 500 6.70 -11.88 20.82
N ARG A 501 6.85 -11.24 21.98
CA ARG A 501 5.80 -11.12 23.01
C ARG A 501 5.03 -9.81 22.86
N GLY A 502 4.14 -9.77 21.87
CA GLY A 502 3.24 -8.62 21.65
C GLY A 502 3.82 -7.49 20.78
N GLY A 503 5.08 -7.61 20.35
CA GLY A 503 5.76 -6.68 19.44
C GLY A 503 5.56 -6.98 17.96
N GLU A 504 6.50 -6.52 17.12
CA GLU A 504 6.33 -6.50 15.66
C GLU A 504 6.13 -7.89 15.03
N LEU A 505 6.85 -8.91 15.49
CA LEU A 505 6.73 -10.25 14.93
C LEU A 505 5.36 -10.88 15.25
N PHE A 506 4.88 -10.69 16.48
CA PHE A 506 3.52 -11.05 16.86
C PHE A 506 2.47 -10.30 16.04
N LEU A 507 2.62 -8.97 15.89
CA LEU A 507 1.69 -8.15 15.11
C LEU A 507 1.66 -8.52 13.64
N THR A 508 2.78 -8.97 13.09
CA THR A 508 2.85 -9.47 11.71
C THR A 508 1.93 -10.68 11.52
N ILE A 509 1.96 -11.66 12.43
CA ILE A 509 1.03 -12.80 12.39
C ILE A 509 -0.40 -12.35 12.67
N LEU A 510 -0.60 -11.44 13.63
CA LEU A 510 -1.93 -10.99 14.00
C LEU A 510 -2.67 -10.34 12.81
N LEU A 511 -1.97 -9.49 12.05
CA LEU A 511 -2.55 -8.64 11.01
C LEU A 511 -2.47 -9.24 9.60
N ASN A 512 -1.59 -10.21 9.35
CA ASN A 512 -1.46 -10.85 8.03
C ASN A 512 -2.01 -12.28 8.06
N PRO A 513 -3.04 -12.60 7.25
CA PRO A 513 -3.52 -13.98 7.10
C PRO A 513 -2.46 -14.96 6.59
N ILE A 514 -1.49 -14.47 5.80
CA ILE A 514 -0.39 -15.24 5.22
C ILE A 514 0.92 -14.51 5.50
N SER A 515 1.88 -15.18 6.11
CA SER A 515 3.22 -14.66 6.42
C SER A 515 4.30 -15.64 5.97
N ILE A 516 5.17 -15.19 5.07
CA ILE A 516 6.39 -15.92 4.68
C ILE A 516 7.56 -15.21 5.34
N PHE A 517 8.24 -15.83 6.29
CA PHE A 517 9.37 -15.22 6.96
C PHE A 517 10.68 -15.58 6.28
N MET A 518 11.50 -14.56 6.07
CA MET A 518 12.89 -14.73 5.63
C MET A 518 13.80 -14.95 6.82
N THR A 519 14.58 -16.02 6.76
CA THR A 519 15.72 -16.34 7.62
C THR A 519 16.86 -16.89 6.77
N HIS A 520 18.02 -17.09 7.36
CA HIS A 520 19.21 -17.61 6.67
C HIS A 520 19.84 -18.73 7.50
N LEU A 521 20.62 -19.60 6.85
CA LEU A 521 21.35 -20.70 7.49
C LEU A 521 22.06 -20.29 8.79
N SER A 522 22.72 -19.12 8.80
CA SER A 522 23.45 -18.64 9.97
C SER A 522 22.58 -18.36 11.20
N ASN A 523 21.26 -18.17 11.04
CA ASN A 523 20.34 -18.01 12.16
C ASN A 523 20.05 -19.33 12.89
N TYR A 524 20.48 -20.46 12.32
CA TYR A 524 20.24 -21.80 12.85
C TYR A 524 21.52 -22.49 13.35
N GLY A 525 22.69 -21.94 13.07
CA GLY A 525 23.93 -22.31 13.75
C GLY A 525 24.10 -21.58 15.09
N ASN A 526 25.14 -21.93 15.85
CA ASN A 526 25.51 -21.26 17.09
C ASN A 526 24.36 -21.18 18.14
N ASP A 527 23.86 -19.98 18.47
CA ASP A 527 22.78 -19.78 19.46
C ASP A 527 21.40 -20.15 18.92
N ARG A 528 21.27 -20.53 17.64
CA ARG A 528 20.04 -21.04 17.01
C ARG A 528 18.85 -20.08 17.14
N LEU A 529 19.09 -18.78 16.93
CA LEU A 529 18.08 -17.73 17.12
C LEU A 529 16.81 -17.93 16.28
N GLY A 530 16.92 -18.54 15.10
CA GLY A 530 15.76 -18.92 14.28
C GLY A 530 14.84 -19.89 15.01
N LEU A 531 15.40 -20.95 15.61
CA LEU A 531 14.65 -21.94 16.38
C LEU A 531 14.00 -21.30 17.62
N TYR A 532 14.78 -20.53 18.38
CA TYR A 532 14.30 -19.80 19.54
C TYR A 532 13.11 -18.90 19.19
N THR A 533 13.25 -18.12 18.11
CA THR A 533 12.26 -17.12 17.72
C THR A 533 10.91 -17.75 17.36
N PHE A 534 10.89 -18.74 16.47
CA PHE A 534 9.63 -19.30 16.00
C PHE A 534 8.95 -20.22 17.02
N ALA A 535 9.71 -20.96 17.82
CA ALA A 535 9.13 -21.77 18.90
C ALA A 535 8.44 -20.89 19.96
N ASN A 536 9.10 -19.81 20.39
CA ASN A 536 8.51 -18.88 21.36
C ASN A 536 7.35 -18.09 20.77
N LEU A 537 7.41 -17.71 19.49
CA LEU A 537 6.32 -17.02 18.80
C LEU A 537 5.08 -17.91 18.67
N ALA A 538 5.22 -19.14 18.22
CA ALA A 538 4.10 -20.08 18.09
C ALA A 538 3.46 -20.35 19.46
N ASN A 539 4.27 -20.54 20.50
CA ASN A 539 3.78 -20.68 21.87
C ASN A 539 3.04 -19.42 22.35
N PHE A 540 3.59 -18.23 22.12
CA PHE A 540 2.96 -16.98 22.54
C PHE A 540 1.61 -16.75 21.83
N VAL A 541 1.55 -16.97 20.51
CA VAL A 541 0.33 -16.82 19.72
C VAL A 541 -0.76 -17.80 20.18
N THR A 542 -0.43 -19.08 20.31
CA THR A 542 -1.39 -20.14 20.70
C THR A 542 -1.87 -20.00 22.15
N SER A 543 -1.02 -19.48 23.05
CA SER A 543 -1.39 -19.24 24.45
C SER A 543 -2.21 -17.97 24.65
N SER A 544 -1.99 -16.93 23.83
CA SER A 544 -2.60 -15.60 24.03
C SER A 544 -3.79 -15.32 23.11
N THR A 545 -4.00 -16.14 22.07
CA THR A 545 -5.04 -15.91 21.07
C THR A 545 -5.79 -17.20 20.68
N ASN A 546 -6.91 -17.03 19.98
CA ASN A 546 -7.67 -18.09 19.33
C ASN A 546 -7.26 -18.30 17.86
N LEU A 547 -6.12 -17.75 17.43
CA LEU A 547 -5.60 -17.94 16.07
C LEU A 547 -5.17 -19.38 15.85
N LYS A 548 -5.41 -19.88 14.65
CA LYS A 548 -5.03 -21.23 14.22
C LYS A 548 -3.86 -21.13 13.26
N LEU A 549 -2.69 -21.61 13.69
CA LEU A 549 -1.48 -21.57 12.89
C LEU A 549 -1.39 -22.83 12.03
N GLN A 550 -1.04 -22.67 10.76
CA GLN A 550 -0.82 -23.77 9.82
C GLN A 550 0.20 -23.40 8.75
N THR A 551 0.79 -24.40 8.11
CA THR A 551 1.71 -24.24 6.98
C THR A 551 1.12 -24.93 5.76
N LEU A 552 1.29 -24.31 4.59
CA LEU A 552 0.93 -24.89 3.30
C LEU A 552 2.17 -24.93 2.39
N PRO A 553 2.29 -25.92 1.50
CA PRO A 553 3.30 -25.90 0.45
C PRO A 553 3.23 -24.59 -0.36
N PRO A 554 4.36 -24.01 -0.80
CA PRO A 554 4.39 -22.67 -1.39
C PRO A 554 3.41 -22.45 -2.55
N VAL A 555 3.19 -23.46 -3.40
CA VAL A 555 2.22 -23.37 -4.52
C VAL A 555 0.78 -23.26 -4.02
N GLN A 556 0.40 -24.05 -3.02
CA GLN A 556 -0.94 -23.99 -2.42
C GLN A 556 -1.11 -22.71 -1.62
N LEU A 557 -0.06 -22.26 -0.93
CA LEU A 557 -0.05 -20.99 -0.22
C LEU A 557 -0.28 -19.82 -1.17
N ALA A 558 0.32 -19.86 -2.37
CA ALA A 558 0.12 -18.83 -3.38
C ALA A 558 -1.31 -18.80 -3.92
N GLN A 559 -1.88 -19.96 -4.22
CA GLN A 559 -3.29 -20.06 -4.62
C GLN A 559 -4.19 -19.48 -3.53
N LYS A 560 -3.95 -19.85 -2.27
CA LYS A 560 -4.68 -19.31 -1.12
C LYS A 560 -4.55 -17.79 -1.01
N TYR A 561 -3.37 -17.24 -1.29
CA TYR A 561 -3.15 -15.80 -1.26
C TYR A 561 -4.02 -15.07 -2.28
N PHE A 562 -4.04 -15.50 -3.54
CA PHE A 562 -4.84 -14.84 -4.57
C PHE A 562 -6.34 -15.16 -4.48
N GLU A 563 -6.73 -16.25 -3.79
CA GLU A 563 -8.13 -16.45 -3.35
C GLU A 563 -8.57 -15.40 -2.33
N LEU A 564 -7.70 -15.06 -1.37
CA LEU A 564 -7.98 -14.07 -0.33
C LEU A 564 -7.89 -12.62 -0.87
N PHE A 565 -7.04 -12.39 -1.86
CA PHE A 565 -6.73 -11.06 -2.41
C PHE A 565 -6.78 -11.04 -3.95
N PRO A 566 -7.95 -11.30 -4.58
CA PRO A 566 -8.06 -11.40 -6.04
C PRO A 566 -7.68 -10.10 -6.75
N GLU A 567 -7.88 -8.94 -6.11
CA GLU A 567 -7.52 -7.62 -6.61
C GLU A 567 -6.01 -7.38 -6.72
N GLN A 568 -5.18 -8.22 -6.09
CA GLN A 568 -3.73 -8.12 -6.09
C GLN A 568 -3.07 -8.99 -7.17
N THR A 569 -3.87 -9.64 -8.03
CA THR A 569 -3.37 -10.38 -9.19
C THR A 569 -2.58 -9.47 -10.15
N ASP A 570 -3.10 -8.28 -10.39
CA ASP A 570 -2.51 -7.32 -11.30
C ASP A 570 -1.35 -6.58 -10.61
N PRO A 571 -0.16 -6.51 -11.24
CA PRO A 571 0.93 -5.73 -10.68
C PRO A 571 0.60 -4.24 -10.66
N LEU A 572 1.26 -3.51 -9.77
CA LEU A 572 1.26 -2.05 -9.72
C LEU A 572 2.72 -1.57 -9.72
N TRP A 573 3.25 -1.33 -10.91
CA TRP A 573 4.66 -0.99 -11.14
C TRP A 573 4.99 0.35 -10.49
N GLN A 574 5.90 0.33 -9.53
CA GLN A 574 6.45 1.55 -8.94
C GLN A 574 7.59 2.06 -9.81
N ASN A 575 7.92 3.33 -9.65
CA ASN A 575 9.15 3.90 -10.18
C ASN A 575 10.38 3.29 -9.47
N PRO A 576 11.23 2.49 -10.15
CA PRO A 576 12.43 1.93 -9.53
C PRO A 576 13.43 3.00 -9.06
N CYS A 577 13.31 4.22 -9.59
CA CYS A 577 14.23 5.31 -9.32
C CYS A 577 13.97 6.07 -8.03
N ASP A 578 12.75 6.00 -7.51
CA ASP A 578 12.36 6.66 -6.26
C ASP A 578 12.82 5.86 -5.02
N ASP A 579 13.33 4.64 -5.20
CA ASP A 579 13.91 3.80 -4.14
C ASP A 579 15.38 3.47 -4.46
N LYS A 580 16.28 3.69 -3.49
CA LYS A 580 17.71 3.44 -3.67
C LYS A 580 18.00 1.96 -3.91
N ARG A 581 17.40 1.06 -3.13
CA ARG A 581 17.64 -0.38 -3.22
C ARG A 581 17.10 -0.92 -4.54
N HIS A 582 15.90 -0.51 -4.96
CA HIS A 582 15.37 -0.89 -6.26
C HIS A 582 16.28 -0.48 -7.41
N ARG A 583 16.85 0.74 -7.37
CA ARG A 583 17.83 1.19 -8.36
C ARG A 583 19.12 0.36 -8.32
N ASP A 584 19.61 0.02 -7.13
CA ASP A 584 20.84 -0.75 -6.95
C ASP A 584 20.70 -2.21 -7.44
N ILE A 585 19.51 -2.81 -7.34
CA ILE A 585 19.22 -4.18 -7.83
C ILE A 585 18.52 -4.20 -9.20
N TRP A 586 18.43 -3.04 -9.87
CA TRP A 586 17.96 -2.94 -11.25
C TRP A 586 19.10 -3.27 -12.21
N SER A 587 18.78 -3.68 -13.44
CA SER A 587 19.80 -3.97 -14.43
C SER A 587 20.59 -2.70 -14.78
N ARG A 588 21.92 -2.80 -14.88
CA ARG A 588 22.84 -1.66 -15.12
C ARG A 588 22.56 -0.91 -16.42
N ASP A 589 21.97 -1.57 -17.41
CA ASP A 589 21.67 -0.99 -18.71
C ASP A 589 20.40 -0.12 -18.69
N LYS A 590 19.69 -0.10 -17.56
CA LYS A 590 18.45 0.66 -17.37
C LYS A 590 18.71 1.94 -16.58
N THR A 591 18.09 3.02 -17.04
CA THR A 591 18.23 4.33 -16.38
C THR A 591 16.88 5.00 -16.17
N CYS A 592 16.84 5.90 -15.20
CA CYS A 592 15.66 6.67 -14.85
C CYS A 592 15.23 7.67 -15.93
N ASP A 593 16.13 7.96 -16.86
CA ASP A 593 15.91 8.95 -17.90
C ASP A 593 15.20 8.38 -19.11
N HIS A 594 15.04 7.06 -19.21
CA HIS A 594 14.27 6.39 -20.27
C HIS A 594 12.75 6.43 -20.06
N LEU A 595 12.26 6.93 -18.92
CA LEU A 595 10.82 7.06 -18.67
C LEU A 595 10.29 8.42 -19.14
N PRO A 596 9.06 8.48 -19.71
CA PRO A 596 8.49 9.74 -20.18
C PRO A 596 8.23 10.70 -19.03
N LYS A 597 8.55 11.97 -19.28
CA LYS A 597 8.33 13.09 -18.34
C LYS A 597 6.91 13.66 -18.47
N PHE A 598 6.19 13.36 -19.54
CA PHE A 598 4.78 13.72 -19.67
C PHE A 598 3.99 12.77 -20.58
N LEU A 599 2.67 12.77 -20.41
CA LEU A 599 1.72 11.94 -21.17
C LEU A 599 0.67 12.80 -21.87
N VAL A 600 0.41 12.52 -23.15
CA VAL A 600 -0.78 13.03 -23.86
C VAL A 600 -1.86 11.95 -23.81
N ILE A 601 -2.84 12.12 -22.92
CA ILE A 601 -3.73 11.02 -22.51
C ILE A 601 -4.99 10.87 -23.39
N GLY A 602 -5.26 11.82 -24.29
CA GLY A 602 -6.48 11.83 -25.10
C GLY A 602 -7.43 12.98 -24.74
N PRO A 603 -8.76 12.79 -24.93
CA PRO A 603 -9.41 11.62 -25.52
C PRO A 603 -9.14 11.41 -27.01
N GLN A 604 -9.65 10.31 -27.56
CA GLN A 604 -9.61 10.06 -29.01
C GLN A 604 -10.43 11.12 -29.76
N LYS A 605 -9.99 11.42 -30.98
CA LYS A 605 -10.66 12.31 -31.96
C LYS A 605 -10.65 13.80 -31.64
N THR A 606 -9.81 14.25 -30.72
CA THR A 606 -9.72 15.66 -30.32
C THR A 606 -8.53 16.42 -30.89
N GLY A 607 -7.69 15.78 -31.72
CA GLY A 607 -6.50 16.39 -32.30
C GLY A 607 -5.17 15.90 -31.73
N THR A 608 -5.17 14.83 -30.93
CA THR A 608 -3.95 14.29 -30.30
C THR A 608 -2.79 13.99 -31.26
N THR A 609 -3.05 13.48 -32.46
CA THR A 609 -1.98 13.25 -33.45
C THR A 609 -1.43 14.57 -34.02
N ALA A 610 -2.23 15.65 -34.07
CA ALA A 610 -1.73 16.96 -34.47
C ALA A 610 -0.79 17.52 -33.40
N LEU A 611 -1.22 17.50 -32.13
CA LEU A 611 -0.37 17.91 -31.00
C LEU A 611 0.93 17.09 -30.96
N TYR A 612 0.84 15.77 -31.12
CA TYR A 612 1.99 14.87 -31.21
C TYR A 612 3.00 15.32 -32.29
N LEU A 613 2.53 15.62 -33.50
CA LEU A 613 3.43 16.08 -34.57
C LEU A 613 4.07 17.45 -34.27
N PHE A 614 3.32 18.36 -33.65
CA PHE A 614 3.86 19.68 -33.29
C PHE A 614 4.89 19.57 -32.16
N LEU A 615 4.67 18.69 -31.18
CA LEU A 615 5.64 18.40 -30.13
C LEU A 615 6.97 17.90 -30.70
N LEU A 616 6.92 17.00 -31.71
CA LEU A 616 8.11 16.48 -32.38
C LEU A 616 8.94 17.54 -33.13
N MET A 617 8.40 18.73 -33.37
CA MET A 617 9.16 19.81 -34.01
C MET A 617 10.15 20.48 -33.04
N HIS A 618 9.95 20.33 -31.73
CA HIS A 618 10.86 20.90 -30.74
C HIS A 618 12.10 20.00 -30.58
N PRO A 619 13.33 20.54 -30.68
CA PRO A 619 14.56 19.74 -30.67
C PRO A 619 14.88 19.03 -29.33
N SER A 620 14.12 19.29 -28.27
CA SER A 620 14.32 18.76 -26.92
C SER A 620 13.12 17.93 -26.45
N ILE A 621 12.15 17.68 -27.32
CA ILE A 621 10.98 16.85 -27.02
C ILE A 621 11.06 15.63 -27.92
N ILE A 622 11.19 14.46 -27.31
CA ILE A 622 11.41 13.21 -28.02
C ILE A 622 10.26 12.26 -27.70
N SER A 623 9.62 11.74 -28.75
CA SER A 623 8.55 10.76 -28.60
C SER A 623 9.09 9.35 -28.42
N ASN A 624 8.24 8.46 -27.93
CA ASN A 624 8.38 7.02 -28.10
C ASN A 624 8.60 6.60 -29.57
N LEU A 625 9.30 5.48 -29.75
CA LEU A 625 9.42 4.70 -30.96
C LEU A 625 8.03 4.16 -31.36
N PRO A 626 7.73 4.04 -32.67
CA PRO A 626 6.44 3.58 -33.14
C PRO A 626 6.25 2.08 -32.87
N SER A 627 5.05 1.72 -32.44
CA SER A 627 4.59 0.33 -32.32
C SER A 627 4.09 -0.20 -33.67
N PRO A 628 4.45 -1.43 -34.06
CA PRO A 628 3.90 -2.04 -35.28
C PRO A 628 2.38 -2.32 -35.19
N LYS A 629 1.81 -2.36 -33.98
CA LYS A 629 0.38 -2.64 -33.75
C LYS A 629 -0.44 -1.39 -33.46
N THR A 630 0.15 -0.42 -32.76
CA THR A 630 -0.54 0.76 -32.23
C THR A 630 0.02 2.07 -32.76
N PHE A 631 0.91 1.99 -33.76
CA PHE A 631 1.49 3.13 -34.47
C PHE A 631 2.18 4.11 -33.51
N GLU A 632 1.75 5.38 -33.48
CA GLU A 632 2.33 6.39 -32.58
C GLU A 632 2.03 6.14 -31.09
N GLU A 633 1.05 5.29 -30.74
CA GLU A 633 0.64 5.07 -29.35
C GLU A 633 1.31 3.83 -28.74
N VAL A 634 1.75 3.92 -27.48
CA VAL A 634 2.31 2.76 -26.75
C VAL A 634 1.19 1.92 -26.12
N GLN A 635 0.15 2.58 -25.61
CA GLN A 635 -1.01 1.94 -24.97
C GLN A 635 -0.61 0.97 -23.84
N PHE A 636 0.32 1.41 -22.99
CA PHE A 636 0.82 0.64 -21.85
C PHE A 636 -0.20 0.61 -20.71
N PHE A 637 -0.59 1.77 -20.18
CA PHE A 637 -1.36 1.83 -18.91
C PHE A 637 -2.82 1.38 -18.99
N ASN A 638 -3.44 1.34 -20.18
CA ASN A 638 -4.89 1.13 -20.32
C ASN A 638 -5.35 -0.33 -20.48
N GLY A 639 -4.45 -1.31 -20.62
CA GLY A 639 -4.86 -2.68 -20.94
C GLY A 639 -3.74 -3.71 -20.80
N ASN A 640 -3.78 -4.74 -21.65
CA ASN A 640 -2.96 -5.95 -21.50
C ASN A 640 -1.44 -5.73 -21.67
N ASN A 641 -1.03 -4.68 -22.40
CA ASN A 641 0.39 -4.34 -22.54
C ASN A 641 1.05 -4.04 -21.20
N TYR A 642 0.29 -3.55 -20.23
CA TYR A 642 0.79 -3.25 -18.89
C TYR A 642 1.46 -4.45 -18.20
N HIS A 643 0.94 -5.66 -18.43
CA HIS A 643 1.42 -6.89 -17.80
C HIS A 643 2.76 -7.37 -18.37
N LYS A 644 3.22 -6.78 -19.49
CA LYS A 644 4.54 -7.06 -20.07
C LYS A 644 5.69 -6.45 -19.28
N GLY A 645 5.40 -5.61 -18.28
CA GLY A 645 6.39 -5.06 -17.35
C GLY A 645 7.00 -3.74 -17.81
N ILE A 646 7.81 -3.16 -16.92
CA ILE A 646 8.44 -1.85 -17.10
C ILE A 646 9.43 -1.88 -18.28
N ASP A 647 10.17 -2.97 -18.44
CA ASP A 647 11.17 -3.14 -19.51
C ASP A 647 10.54 -2.98 -20.89
N TRP A 648 9.42 -3.69 -21.12
CA TRP A 648 8.66 -3.58 -22.35
C TRP A 648 8.22 -2.14 -22.64
N TYR A 649 7.90 -1.36 -21.60
CA TYR A 649 7.53 0.04 -21.75
C TYR A 649 8.74 0.92 -22.07
N MET A 650 9.86 0.70 -21.38
CA MET A 650 11.11 1.43 -21.60
C MET A 650 11.71 1.19 -22.97
N ASP A 651 11.54 0.00 -23.55
CA ASP A 651 12.02 -0.34 -24.90
C ASP A 651 11.39 0.53 -26.00
N PHE A 652 10.28 1.23 -25.70
CA PHE A 652 9.71 2.24 -26.60
C PHE A 652 10.44 3.56 -26.57
N PHE A 653 11.34 3.81 -25.64
CA PHE A 653 11.98 5.10 -25.48
C PHE A 653 13.46 5.03 -25.85
N PRO A 654 13.98 6.00 -26.62
CA PRO A 654 15.39 6.04 -26.93
C PRO A 654 16.21 6.34 -25.67
N THR A 655 17.43 5.82 -25.62
CA THR A 655 18.41 6.18 -24.59
C THR A 655 18.72 7.68 -24.68
N PRO A 656 18.42 8.47 -23.64
CA PRO A 656 18.74 9.89 -23.61
C PRO A 656 20.26 10.10 -23.72
N SER A 657 20.67 11.16 -24.40
CA SER A 657 22.08 11.52 -24.40
C SER A 657 22.46 12.15 -23.05
N ASN A 658 23.64 11.81 -22.50
CA ASN A 658 24.14 12.32 -21.21
C ASN A 658 24.33 13.85 -21.14
N ILE A 659 23.97 14.59 -22.20
CA ILE A 659 24.31 15.99 -22.44
C ILE A 659 23.05 16.87 -22.48
N THR A 660 21.85 16.29 -22.65
CA THR A 660 20.64 17.02 -23.02
C THR A 660 19.57 17.08 -21.92
N THR A 661 18.78 18.16 -21.95
CA THR A 661 17.54 18.34 -21.17
C THR A 661 16.34 17.72 -21.89
N ASP A 662 16.52 16.56 -22.52
CA ASP A 662 15.49 15.95 -23.37
C ASP A 662 14.27 15.53 -22.56
N LEU A 663 13.08 15.89 -23.07
CA LEU A 663 11.79 15.53 -22.50
C LEU A 663 11.18 14.40 -23.33
N LEU A 664 11.28 13.18 -22.79
CA LEU A 664 10.59 12.02 -23.35
C LEU A 664 9.07 12.12 -23.11
N PHE A 665 8.27 11.73 -24.10
CA PHE A 665 6.83 11.64 -23.94
C PHE A 665 6.22 10.52 -24.76
N GLU A 666 5.00 10.13 -24.37
CA GLU A 666 4.14 9.32 -25.23
C GLU A 666 2.75 9.93 -25.36
N LYS A 667 2.04 9.48 -26.39
CA LYS A 667 0.65 9.85 -26.63
C LYS A 667 -0.20 8.60 -26.82
N SER A 668 -1.14 8.37 -25.91
CA SER A 668 -2.06 7.22 -25.95
C SER A 668 -3.47 7.67 -25.60
N ALA A 669 -4.31 7.86 -26.62
CA ALA A 669 -5.61 8.53 -26.44
C ALA A 669 -6.65 7.69 -25.66
N ASN A 670 -6.37 6.41 -25.46
CA ASN A 670 -7.16 5.50 -24.64
C ASN A 670 -6.91 5.68 -23.12
N TYR A 671 -5.88 6.42 -22.71
CA TYR A 671 -5.60 6.66 -21.29
C TYR A 671 -6.69 7.50 -20.63
N PHE A 672 -7.21 8.51 -21.32
CA PHE A 672 -8.17 9.48 -20.77
C PHE A 672 -9.37 8.83 -20.09
N HIS A 673 -10.05 7.92 -20.78
CA HIS A 673 -11.29 7.29 -20.27
C HIS A 673 -11.03 5.99 -19.49
N SER A 674 -9.80 5.48 -19.48
CA SER A 674 -9.43 4.26 -18.76
C SER A 674 -9.60 4.45 -17.26
N GLU A 675 -10.13 3.43 -16.59
CA GLU A 675 -10.29 3.43 -15.13
C GLU A 675 -8.97 3.15 -14.42
N GLN A 676 -8.11 2.31 -15.02
CA GLN A 676 -6.86 1.84 -14.41
C GLN A 676 -5.66 2.74 -14.74
N ALA A 677 -5.68 3.43 -15.88
CA ALA A 677 -4.53 4.19 -16.35
C ALA A 677 -4.02 5.28 -15.38
N PRO A 678 -4.89 6.08 -14.71
CA PRO A 678 -4.42 7.10 -13.77
C PRO A 678 -3.60 6.52 -12.62
N LYS A 679 -4.12 5.47 -11.96
CA LYS A 679 -3.45 4.77 -10.84
C LYS A 679 -2.13 4.14 -11.28
N ARG A 680 -2.13 3.46 -12.42
CA ARG A 680 -0.95 2.78 -12.98
C ARG A 680 0.13 3.79 -13.41
N ALA A 681 -0.26 4.89 -14.05
CA ALA A 681 0.65 5.96 -14.45
C ALA A 681 1.25 6.67 -13.24
N ALA A 682 0.44 7.08 -12.26
CA ALA A 682 0.92 7.74 -11.05
C ALA A 682 1.85 6.87 -10.22
N SER A 683 1.66 5.54 -10.26
CA SER A 683 2.55 4.59 -9.60
C SER A 683 3.94 4.53 -10.24
N LEU A 684 4.03 4.52 -11.57
CA LEU A 684 5.30 4.36 -12.30
C LEU A 684 6.01 5.69 -12.57
N ILE A 685 5.24 6.75 -12.87
CA ILE A 685 5.73 8.09 -13.25
C ILE A 685 4.92 9.17 -12.50
N PRO A 686 5.01 9.22 -11.15
CA PRO A 686 4.24 10.16 -10.33
C PRO A 686 4.49 11.64 -10.67
N LYS A 687 5.69 11.95 -11.15
CA LYS A 687 6.13 13.31 -11.49
C LYS A 687 5.79 13.73 -12.92
N ALA A 688 5.16 12.86 -13.72
CA ALA A 688 4.83 13.15 -15.10
C ALA A 688 3.77 14.27 -15.22
N LYS A 689 3.93 15.15 -16.19
CA LYS A 689 2.88 16.10 -16.58
C LYS A 689 1.84 15.41 -17.46
N ILE A 690 0.58 15.78 -17.31
CA ILE A 690 -0.57 15.18 -18.00
C ILE A 690 -1.19 16.23 -18.92
N ILE A 691 -1.34 15.91 -20.20
CA ILE A 691 -1.94 16.79 -21.20
C ILE A 691 -3.17 16.12 -21.79
N THR A 692 -4.32 16.81 -21.77
CA THR A 692 -5.56 16.38 -22.41
C THR A 692 -6.10 17.46 -23.35
N ILE A 693 -6.85 17.07 -24.38
CA ILE A 693 -7.38 17.98 -25.41
C ILE A 693 -8.89 17.76 -25.53
N LEU A 694 -9.69 18.82 -25.34
CA LEU A 694 -11.15 18.74 -25.37
C LEU A 694 -11.71 19.49 -26.58
N ILE A 695 -12.69 18.91 -27.26
CA ILE A 695 -13.54 19.57 -28.27
C ILE A 695 -15.00 19.37 -27.87
N ASP A 696 -15.95 19.91 -28.63
CA ASP A 696 -17.38 19.61 -28.42
C ASP A 696 -17.61 18.07 -28.35
N PRO A 697 -18.21 17.55 -27.26
CA PRO A 697 -18.36 16.12 -27.06
C PRO A 697 -19.27 15.45 -28.11
N SER A 698 -20.18 16.21 -28.71
CA SER A 698 -21.03 15.78 -29.83
C SER A 698 -20.20 15.59 -31.10
N ASP A 699 -19.36 16.56 -31.44
CA ASP A 699 -18.46 16.46 -32.60
C ASP A 699 -17.40 15.38 -32.41
N ARG A 700 -16.91 15.20 -31.17
CA ARG A 700 -16.01 14.09 -30.80
C ARG A 700 -16.67 12.73 -31.02
N ALA A 701 -17.92 12.56 -30.57
CA ALA A 701 -18.70 11.34 -30.76
C ALA A 701 -18.93 11.05 -32.25
N TYR A 702 -19.31 12.07 -33.01
CA TYR A 702 -19.51 11.94 -34.46
C TYR A 702 -18.22 11.59 -35.20
N SER A 703 -17.10 12.23 -34.84
CA SER A 703 -15.79 11.91 -35.41
C SER A 703 -15.34 10.47 -35.08
N TRP A 704 -15.73 9.94 -33.92
CA TRP A 704 -15.50 8.54 -33.56
C TRP A 704 -16.34 7.60 -34.41
N TYR A 705 -17.64 7.86 -34.58
CA TYR A 705 -18.50 7.08 -35.48
C TYR A 705 -17.95 7.05 -36.92
N GLN A 706 -17.58 8.21 -37.47
CA GLN A 706 -17.00 8.29 -38.82
C GLN A 706 -15.64 7.58 -38.92
N HIS A 707 -14.87 7.57 -37.84
CA HIS A 707 -13.65 6.77 -37.75
C HIS A 707 -13.93 5.28 -37.88
N GLN A 708 -14.94 4.78 -37.16
CA GLN A 708 -15.33 3.36 -37.22
C GLN A 708 -15.86 2.99 -38.61
N ARG A 709 -16.67 3.83 -39.24
CA ARG A 709 -17.09 3.64 -40.64
C ARG A 709 -15.91 3.52 -41.60
N SER A 710 -14.89 4.36 -41.44
CA SER A 710 -13.70 4.31 -42.30
C SER A 710 -12.79 3.09 -42.07
N HIS A 711 -13.02 2.34 -40.99
CA HIS A 711 -12.37 1.06 -40.70
C HIS A 711 -13.33 -0.12 -40.92
N GLU A 712 -14.43 0.11 -41.65
CA GLU A 712 -15.40 -0.91 -42.04
C GLU A 712 -16.03 -1.65 -40.86
N ASP A 713 -16.19 -0.95 -39.72
CA ASP A 713 -16.89 -1.47 -38.56
C ASP A 713 -18.34 -1.84 -38.93
N PRO A 714 -18.77 -3.11 -38.76
CA PRO A 714 -20.06 -3.58 -39.24
C PRO A 714 -21.25 -2.81 -38.65
N ALA A 715 -21.18 -2.45 -37.37
CA ALA A 715 -22.24 -1.69 -36.71
C ALA A 715 -22.31 -0.27 -37.24
N ALA A 716 -21.15 0.38 -37.45
CA ALA A 716 -21.10 1.75 -37.95
C ALA A 716 -21.54 1.87 -39.42
N LEU A 717 -21.35 0.81 -40.22
CA LEU A 717 -21.84 0.74 -41.61
C LEU A 717 -23.35 0.43 -41.68
N LYS A 718 -23.85 -0.41 -40.77
CA LYS A 718 -25.26 -0.85 -40.74
C LYS A 718 -26.20 0.22 -40.20
N PHE A 719 -25.82 0.92 -39.14
CA PHE A 719 -26.67 1.88 -38.45
C PHE A 719 -26.20 3.31 -38.72
N ASN A 720 -27.15 4.23 -38.91
CA ASN A 720 -26.84 5.65 -39.00
C ASN A 720 -26.44 6.22 -37.63
N PHE A 721 -25.89 7.44 -37.60
CA PHE A 721 -25.35 7.99 -36.36
C PHE A 721 -26.44 8.24 -35.29
N TYR A 722 -27.61 8.72 -35.69
CA TYR A 722 -28.74 8.96 -34.80
C TYR A 722 -29.17 7.65 -34.10
N GLU A 723 -29.39 6.59 -34.87
CA GLU A 723 -29.75 5.25 -34.36
C GLU A 723 -28.73 4.74 -33.33
N VAL A 724 -27.45 4.97 -33.57
CA VAL A 724 -26.38 4.58 -32.64
C VAL A 724 -26.50 5.36 -31.33
N VAL A 725 -26.56 6.70 -31.39
CA VAL A 725 -26.53 7.52 -30.17
C VAL A 725 -27.82 7.44 -29.35
N THR A 726 -28.96 7.19 -29.98
CA THR A 726 -30.26 7.02 -29.31
C THR A 726 -30.61 5.56 -28.98
N SER A 727 -29.70 4.62 -29.24
CA SER A 727 -29.98 3.20 -29.01
C SER A 727 -30.36 2.92 -27.55
N SER A 728 -31.40 2.09 -27.37
CA SER A 728 -31.93 1.75 -26.05
C SER A 728 -31.08 0.67 -25.37
N HIS A 729 -31.25 0.50 -24.06
CA HIS A 729 -30.59 -0.57 -23.31
C HIS A 729 -30.97 -1.98 -23.78
N TRP A 730 -32.11 -2.15 -24.47
CA TRP A 730 -32.55 -3.42 -25.07
C TRP A 730 -31.99 -3.68 -26.47
N ALA A 731 -31.29 -2.71 -27.07
CA ALA A 731 -30.74 -2.84 -28.42
C ALA A 731 -29.65 -3.93 -28.50
N PRO A 732 -29.34 -4.47 -29.70
CA PRO A 732 -28.28 -5.47 -29.88
C PRO A 732 -26.93 -5.05 -29.28
N SER A 733 -26.10 -6.03 -28.91
CA SER A 733 -24.82 -5.76 -28.23
C SER A 733 -23.86 -4.93 -29.09
N GLU A 734 -23.87 -5.08 -30.41
CA GLU A 734 -22.94 -4.39 -31.31
C GLU A 734 -23.23 -2.88 -31.38
N ILE A 735 -24.50 -2.49 -31.49
CA ILE A 735 -24.89 -1.07 -31.53
C ILE A 735 -24.67 -0.40 -30.17
N ARG A 736 -24.97 -1.10 -29.06
CA ARG A 736 -24.70 -0.59 -27.70
C ARG A 736 -23.19 -0.41 -27.45
N ALA A 737 -22.37 -1.34 -27.93
CA ALA A 737 -20.91 -1.22 -27.82
C ALA A 737 -20.39 0.00 -28.59
N LEU A 738 -20.89 0.22 -29.81
CA LEU A 738 -20.53 1.40 -30.60
C LEU A 738 -21.01 2.70 -29.95
N GLN A 739 -22.27 2.75 -29.49
CA GLN A 739 -22.84 3.88 -28.74
C GLN A 739 -21.98 4.23 -27.54
N LYS A 740 -21.65 3.25 -26.68
CA LYS A 740 -20.83 3.47 -25.49
C LYS A 740 -19.47 4.09 -25.84
N ARG A 741 -18.82 3.63 -26.93
CA ARG A 741 -17.52 4.18 -27.38
C ARG A 741 -17.64 5.60 -27.99
N CYS A 742 -18.78 5.91 -28.61
CA CYS A 742 -19.12 7.27 -29.06
C CYS A 742 -19.37 8.21 -27.87
N LEU A 743 -20.17 7.79 -26.90
CA LEU A 743 -20.71 8.68 -25.86
C LEU A 743 -19.83 8.79 -24.62
N THR A 744 -19.48 7.66 -23.99
CA THR A 744 -18.85 7.64 -22.66
C THR A 744 -17.56 8.46 -22.59
N PRO A 745 -16.61 8.40 -23.55
CA PRO A 745 -15.40 9.21 -23.45
C PRO A 745 -15.64 10.73 -23.61
N GLY A 746 -16.87 11.16 -23.92
CA GLY A 746 -17.33 12.55 -23.88
C GLY A 746 -17.68 13.05 -22.47
N TRP A 747 -17.71 12.18 -21.45
CA TRP A 747 -17.97 12.54 -20.05
C TRP A 747 -16.72 13.16 -19.40
N TYR A 748 -16.29 14.31 -19.91
CA TYR A 748 -14.98 14.89 -19.61
C TYR A 748 -14.75 15.13 -18.12
N ALA A 749 -15.74 15.68 -17.39
CA ALA A 749 -15.60 15.94 -15.96
C ALA A 749 -15.30 14.66 -15.16
N VAL A 750 -16.03 13.58 -15.44
CA VAL A 750 -15.86 12.27 -14.78
C VAL A 750 -14.44 11.73 -14.98
N HIS A 751 -13.94 11.80 -16.20
CA HIS A 751 -12.62 11.29 -16.53
C HIS A 751 -11.51 12.17 -15.95
N ILE A 752 -11.63 13.50 -16.01
CA ILE A 752 -10.65 14.42 -15.43
C ILE A 752 -10.58 14.27 -13.91
N GLU A 753 -11.72 14.16 -13.21
CA GLU A 753 -11.75 13.93 -11.75
C GLU A 753 -10.97 12.67 -11.37
N ARG A 754 -11.09 11.59 -12.16
CA ARG A 754 -10.32 10.36 -11.93
C ARG A 754 -8.82 10.57 -12.05
N TRP A 755 -8.36 11.37 -13.01
CA TRP A 755 -6.95 11.75 -13.10
C TRP A 755 -6.52 12.61 -11.92
N LEU A 756 -7.38 13.53 -11.46
CA LEU A 756 -7.13 14.40 -10.31
C LEU A 756 -7.08 13.65 -8.96
N THR A 757 -7.64 12.44 -8.87
CA THR A 757 -7.44 11.56 -7.71
C THR A 757 -5.97 11.14 -7.53
N HIS A 758 -5.18 11.14 -8.61
CA HIS A 758 -3.82 10.62 -8.62
C HIS A 758 -2.74 11.64 -8.98
N TYR A 759 -3.10 12.69 -9.74
CA TYR A 759 -2.21 13.78 -10.13
C TYR A 759 -2.75 15.11 -9.59
N PRO A 760 -1.89 15.97 -9.03
CA PRO A 760 -2.32 17.30 -8.62
C PRO A 760 -2.72 18.13 -9.84
N ALA A 761 -3.62 19.09 -9.64
CA ALA A 761 -4.09 19.99 -10.69
C ALA A 761 -2.94 20.72 -11.42
N SER A 762 -1.84 21.03 -10.72
CA SER A 762 -0.64 21.66 -11.29
C SER A 762 0.11 20.78 -12.31
N GLN A 763 -0.12 19.46 -12.30
CA GLN A 763 0.43 18.52 -13.29
C GLN A 763 -0.54 18.26 -14.45
N LEU A 764 -1.68 18.94 -14.54
CA LEU A 764 -2.68 18.74 -15.60
C LEU A 764 -2.84 19.99 -16.48
N LEU A 765 -2.67 19.83 -17.79
CA LEU A 765 -2.99 20.84 -18.80
C LEU A 765 -4.20 20.39 -19.64
N ILE A 766 -5.20 21.25 -19.76
CA ILE A 766 -6.41 21.02 -20.55
C ILE A 766 -6.40 21.97 -21.74
N ILE A 767 -6.22 21.43 -22.94
CA ILE A 767 -6.14 22.18 -24.20
C ILE A 767 -7.53 22.31 -24.83
N ASP A 768 -7.87 23.53 -25.27
CA ASP A 768 -8.99 23.74 -26.19
C ASP A 768 -8.63 23.24 -27.59
N GLY A 769 -9.22 22.11 -27.99
CA GLY A 769 -8.97 21.51 -29.29
C GLY A 769 -9.48 22.34 -30.47
N GLN A 770 -10.44 23.27 -30.25
CA GLN A 770 -10.84 24.24 -31.27
C GLN A 770 -9.72 25.25 -31.51
N GLN A 771 -9.10 25.75 -30.43
CA GLN A 771 -7.94 26.64 -30.53
C GLN A 771 -6.74 25.94 -31.14
N LEU A 772 -6.44 24.69 -30.76
CA LEU A 772 -5.38 23.90 -31.41
C LEU A 772 -5.59 23.76 -32.92
N ARG A 773 -6.85 23.72 -33.36
CA ARG A 773 -7.20 23.66 -34.79
C ARG A 773 -7.08 25.00 -35.49
N SER A 774 -7.45 26.11 -34.86
CA SER A 774 -7.50 27.44 -35.49
C SER A 774 -6.20 28.23 -35.34
N ASP A 775 -5.53 28.09 -34.20
CA ASP A 775 -4.31 28.80 -33.80
C ASP A 775 -3.41 27.87 -32.95
N PRO A 776 -2.74 26.89 -33.59
CA PRO A 776 -1.88 25.94 -32.90
C PRO A 776 -0.64 26.61 -32.28
N ALA A 777 -0.17 27.74 -32.79
CA ALA A 777 1.04 28.39 -32.30
C ALA A 777 0.88 28.87 -30.85
N THR A 778 -0.26 29.51 -30.54
CA THR A 778 -0.60 29.93 -29.17
C THR A 778 -0.69 28.74 -28.21
N VAL A 779 -1.38 27.66 -28.63
CA VAL A 779 -1.48 26.44 -27.81
C VAL A 779 -0.10 25.82 -27.57
N MET A 780 0.77 25.80 -28.57
CA MET A 780 2.12 25.25 -28.39
C MET A 780 3.00 26.11 -27.49
N ASP A 781 2.82 27.44 -27.45
CA ASP A 781 3.49 28.29 -26.45
C ASP A 781 3.02 27.98 -25.02
N GLU A 782 1.72 27.77 -24.81
CA GLU A 782 1.20 27.31 -23.52
C GLU A 782 1.75 25.94 -23.11
N VAL A 783 1.81 24.99 -24.05
CA VAL A 783 2.39 23.67 -23.82
C VAL A 783 3.86 23.77 -23.43
N GLN A 784 4.66 24.61 -24.10
CA GLN A 784 6.07 24.82 -23.77
C GLN A 784 6.25 25.38 -22.36
N LYS A 785 5.47 26.41 -22.00
CA LYS A 785 5.46 27.00 -20.64
C LYS A 785 5.06 25.97 -19.59
N PHE A 786 4.00 25.21 -19.86
CA PHE A 786 3.54 24.15 -18.96
C PHE A 786 4.60 23.07 -18.79
N LEU A 787 5.29 22.65 -19.85
CA LEU A 787 6.37 21.66 -19.78
C LEU A 787 7.64 22.23 -19.12
N GLY A 788 7.84 23.54 -19.17
CA GLY A 788 9.06 24.19 -18.68
C GLY A 788 10.27 23.90 -19.56
N VAL A 789 10.03 23.67 -20.85
CA VAL A 789 11.09 23.38 -21.84
C VAL A 789 11.82 24.67 -22.22
N SER A 790 13.13 24.61 -22.42
CA SER A 790 13.95 25.75 -22.82
C SER A 790 15.08 25.28 -23.76
N PRO A 791 15.44 26.05 -24.81
CA PRO A 791 14.79 27.29 -25.26
C PRO A 791 13.42 27.01 -25.91
N HIS A 792 12.52 28.01 -25.94
CA HIS A 792 11.26 27.89 -26.65
C HIS A 792 11.47 27.84 -28.17
N TYR A 793 10.72 26.98 -28.83
CA TYR A 793 10.58 26.86 -30.27
C TYR A 793 9.49 27.80 -30.81
N ASN A 794 9.80 28.54 -31.88
CA ASN A 794 8.88 29.50 -32.49
C ASN A 794 7.92 28.81 -33.48
N TYR A 795 6.77 28.35 -32.96
CA TYR A 795 5.75 27.69 -33.77
C TYR A 795 5.05 28.61 -34.77
N SER A 796 5.04 29.93 -34.55
CA SER A 796 4.43 30.90 -35.47
C SER A 796 5.16 31.00 -36.80
N GLU A 797 6.47 30.74 -36.80
CA GLU A 797 7.30 30.69 -38.02
C GLU A 797 7.37 29.28 -38.62
N ALA A 798 7.12 28.24 -37.81
CA ALA A 798 7.26 26.84 -38.21
C ALA A 798 5.95 26.19 -38.66
N LEU A 799 4.80 26.79 -38.38
CA LEU A 799 3.49 26.30 -38.79
C LEU A 799 2.85 27.25 -39.80
N THR A 800 2.14 26.69 -40.79
CA THR A 800 1.37 27.45 -41.76
C THR A 800 0.04 26.77 -42.05
N PHE A 801 -0.99 27.55 -42.39
CA PHE A 801 -2.29 27.01 -42.77
C PHE A 801 -2.26 26.56 -44.23
N ASP A 802 -2.57 25.29 -44.49
CA ASP A 802 -2.67 24.75 -45.84
C ASP A 802 -4.14 24.77 -46.31
N PRO A 803 -4.51 25.59 -47.31
CA PRO A 803 -5.91 25.72 -47.75
C PRO A 803 -6.46 24.45 -48.40
N GLN A 804 -5.62 23.63 -49.04
CA GLN A 804 -6.07 22.39 -49.68
C GLN A 804 -6.39 21.32 -48.64
N LYS A 805 -5.56 21.24 -47.60
CA LYS A 805 -5.79 20.37 -46.45
C LYS A 805 -6.94 20.88 -45.57
N GLY A 806 -7.05 22.19 -45.42
CA GLY A 806 -7.99 22.86 -44.50
C GLY A 806 -7.54 22.82 -43.03
N PHE A 807 -6.25 22.61 -42.78
CA PHE A 807 -5.65 22.50 -41.45
C PHE A 807 -4.24 23.09 -41.45
N TRP A 808 -3.74 23.43 -40.26
CA TRP A 808 -2.35 23.81 -40.05
C TRP A 808 -1.39 22.63 -40.25
N CYS A 809 -0.27 22.91 -40.89
CA CYS A 809 0.77 21.97 -41.26
C CYS A 809 2.16 22.53 -40.91
N GLN A 810 3.15 21.65 -40.82
CA GLN A 810 4.54 22.07 -40.65
C GLN A 810 5.03 22.75 -41.94
N LEU A 811 5.64 23.93 -41.80
CA LEU A 811 6.33 24.63 -42.88
C LEU A 811 7.72 24.01 -43.07
N LEU A 812 8.06 23.66 -44.30
CA LEU A 812 9.37 23.17 -44.71
C LEU A 812 10.11 24.23 -45.54
N GLU A 813 11.42 24.01 -45.75
CA GLU A 813 12.23 24.84 -46.63
C GLU A 813 11.63 24.94 -48.05
N GLY A 814 11.72 26.13 -48.64
CA GLY A 814 11.17 26.41 -49.97
C GLY A 814 9.65 26.54 -50.02
N GLY A 815 8.98 26.74 -48.87
CA GLY A 815 7.53 27.02 -48.80
C GLY A 815 6.64 25.78 -48.92
N LYS A 816 7.21 24.57 -48.88
CA LYS A 816 6.44 23.30 -48.91
C LYS A 816 5.80 23.03 -47.55
N THR A 817 4.66 22.34 -47.55
CA THR A 817 3.95 21.96 -46.32
C THR A 817 4.04 20.46 -46.06
N LYS A 818 4.26 20.08 -44.78
CA LYS A 818 4.15 18.70 -44.31
C LYS A 818 2.91 18.58 -43.43
N CYS A 819 1.83 18.13 -44.05
CA CYS A 819 0.53 17.96 -43.41
C CYS A 819 0.33 16.55 -42.83
N LEU A 820 -0.61 16.43 -41.89
CA LEU A 820 -1.09 15.13 -41.40
C LEU A 820 -1.69 14.29 -42.55
N GLY A 821 -1.53 12.96 -42.45
CA GLY A 821 -2.01 12.00 -43.44
C GLY A 821 -3.52 12.03 -43.70
N LYS A 822 -3.98 11.32 -44.75
CA LYS A 822 -5.39 11.30 -45.19
C LYS A 822 -6.38 10.86 -44.11
N SER A 823 -5.94 10.03 -43.17
CA SER A 823 -6.76 9.55 -42.05
C SER A 823 -7.03 10.61 -40.96
N LYS A 824 -6.43 11.81 -41.06
CA LYS A 824 -6.61 12.92 -40.11
C LYS A 824 -7.22 14.12 -40.85
N GLY A 825 -8.30 14.68 -40.31
CA GLY A 825 -9.11 15.67 -41.01
C GLY A 825 -9.91 15.08 -42.19
N ARG A 826 -10.52 13.90 -41.99
CA ARG A 826 -11.37 13.26 -43.02
C ARG A 826 -12.51 14.19 -43.42
N LYS A 827 -12.82 14.21 -44.72
CA LYS A 827 -14.03 14.87 -45.23
C LYS A 827 -15.18 13.85 -45.14
N TYR A 828 -16.18 14.16 -44.34
CA TYR A 828 -17.42 13.41 -44.21
C TYR A 828 -18.60 14.38 -44.11
N PRO A 829 -19.84 13.94 -44.38
CA PRO A 829 -21.01 14.80 -44.28
C PRO A 829 -21.10 15.48 -42.91
N PRO A 830 -21.66 16.70 -42.81
CA PRO A 830 -22.00 17.28 -41.52
C PRO A 830 -22.95 16.37 -40.72
N MET A 831 -22.85 16.41 -39.39
CA MET A 831 -23.80 15.75 -38.50
C MET A 831 -25.21 16.34 -38.71
N ASP A 832 -26.22 15.48 -38.80
CA ASP A 832 -27.62 15.89 -38.92
C ASP A 832 -28.11 16.65 -37.69
N GLN A 833 -29.16 17.44 -37.88
CA GLN A 833 -29.67 18.34 -36.85
C GLN A 833 -30.30 17.60 -35.67
N GLU A 834 -30.95 16.46 -35.92
CA GLU A 834 -31.59 15.63 -34.88
C GLU A 834 -30.54 15.04 -33.93
N SER A 835 -29.48 14.45 -34.48
CA SER A 835 -28.33 13.95 -33.70
C SER A 835 -27.66 15.06 -32.90
N ARG A 836 -27.49 16.25 -33.48
CA ARG A 836 -26.89 17.40 -32.78
C ARG A 836 -27.77 17.86 -31.61
N ALA A 837 -29.08 17.96 -31.82
CA ALA A 837 -30.03 18.35 -30.77
C ALA A 837 -30.07 17.32 -29.63
N PHE A 838 -30.13 16.03 -29.96
CA PHE A 838 -30.08 14.95 -28.99
C PHE A 838 -28.80 14.99 -28.15
N LEU A 839 -27.63 15.12 -28.79
CA LEU A 839 -26.34 15.11 -28.09
C LEU A 839 -26.13 16.36 -27.23
N SER A 840 -26.58 17.53 -27.68
CA SER A 840 -26.55 18.76 -26.87
C SER A 840 -27.41 18.60 -25.60
N SER A 841 -28.57 17.96 -25.70
CA SER A 841 -29.38 17.60 -24.53
C SER A 841 -28.70 16.55 -23.65
N TYR A 842 -28.15 15.50 -24.25
CA TYR A 842 -27.50 14.40 -23.52
C TYR A 842 -26.28 14.85 -22.72
N TYR A 843 -25.44 15.73 -23.28
CA TYR A 843 -24.24 16.23 -22.61
C TYR A 843 -24.47 17.47 -21.74
N ARG A 844 -25.70 18.00 -21.66
CA ARG A 844 -26.00 19.24 -20.93
C ARG A 844 -25.46 19.22 -19.50
N ASP A 845 -25.84 18.22 -18.72
CA ASP A 845 -25.42 18.12 -17.32
C ASP A 845 -23.92 17.83 -17.19
N HIS A 846 -23.37 17.00 -18.08
CA HIS A 846 -21.92 16.75 -18.14
C HIS A 846 -21.11 18.01 -18.44
N ASN A 847 -21.60 18.89 -19.31
CA ASN A 847 -20.97 20.17 -19.65
C ASN A 847 -21.07 21.17 -18.49
N VAL A 848 -22.19 21.18 -17.75
CA VAL A 848 -22.33 21.98 -16.52
C VAL A 848 -21.31 21.51 -15.46
N GLU A 849 -21.20 20.21 -15.24
CA GLU A 849 -20.21 19.66 -14.30
C GLU A 849 -18.77 19.94 -14.75
N LEU A 850 -18.48 19.86 -16.05
CA LEU A 850 -17.18 20.26 -16.59
C LEU A 850 -16.89 21.74 -16.34
N SER A 851 -17.87 22.61 -16.51
CA SER A 851 -17.71 24.04 -16.25
C SER A 851 -17.39 24.33 -14.78
N LYS A 852 -18.08 23.65 -13.85
CA LYS A 852 -17.80 23.76 -12.41
C LYS A 852 -16.40 23.27 -12.08
N LEU A 853 -16.01 22.13 -12.65
CA LEU A 853 -14.67 21.56 -12.49
C LEU A 853 -13.58 22.51 -12.99
N LEU A 854 -13.70 23.03 -14.21
CA LEU A 854 -12.71 23.95 -14.78
C LEU A 854 -12.61 25.24 -13.96
N HIS A 855 -13.73 25.77 -13.48
CA HIS A 855 -13.73 26.92 -12.57
C HIS A 855 -12.97 26.62 -11.26
N ARG A 856 -13.22 25.45 -10.64
CA ARG A 856 -12.51 24.99 -9.44
C ARG A 856 -11.00 24.83 -9.67
N LEU A 857 -10.60 24.43 -10.88
CA LEU A 857 -9.19 24.28 -11.28
C LEU A 857 -8.53 25.59 -11.71
N GLY A 858 -9.28 26.70 -11.79
CA GLY A 858 -8.78 27.97 -12.31
C GLY A 858 -8.44 27.94 -13.81
N GLN A 859 -9.03 27.01 -14.56
CA GLN A 859 -8.77 26.82 -15.99
C GLN A 859 -9.77 27.61 -16.84
N PRO A 860 -9.35 28.23 -17.96
CA PRO A 860 -10.28 28.93 -18.85
C PRO A 860 -11.26 27.95 -19.49
N LEU A 861 -12.53 28.35 -19.63
CA LEU A 861 -13.52 27.55 -20.34
C LEU A 861 -13.18 27.51 -21.84
N PRO A 862 -13.12 26.32 -22.47
CA PRO A 862 -12.99 26.19 -23.92
C PRO A 862 -14.08 26.97 -24.67
N SER A 863 -13.74 27.46 -25.85
CA SER A 863 -14.64 28.25 -26.71
C SER A 863 -15.96 27.51 -27.01
N TRP A 864 -15.89 26.24 -27.39
CA TRP A 864 -17.07 25.39 -27.64
C TRP A 864 -17.96 25.23 -26.40
N LEU A 865 -17.37 25.12 -25.21
CA LEU A 865 -18.11 24.92 -23.96
C LEU A 865 -18.90 26.19 -23.59
N ARG A 866 -18.30 27.38 -23.79
CA ARG A 866 -19.01 28.65 -23.58
C ARG A 866 -20.24 28.76 -24.49
N GLN A 867 -20.12 28.32 -25.74
CA GLN A 867 -21.22 28.35 -26.71
C GLN A 867 -22.33 27.37 -26.32
N GLU A 868 -22.01 26.14 -25.91
CA GLU A 868 -23.01 25.17 -25.46
C GLU A 868 -23.73 25.63 -24.19
N LEU A 869 -23.03 26.22 -23.22
CA LEU A 869 -23.64 26.72 -21.99
C LEU A 869 -24.52 27.96 -22.20
N GLN A 870 -24.29 28.73 -23.27
CA GLN A 870 -25.18 29.85 -23.61
C GLN A 870 -26.55 29.40 -24.10
N LYS A 871 -26.67 28.19 -24.68
CA LYS A 871 -27.94 27.60 -25.11
C LYS A 871 -28.82 27.12 -23.95
N VAL A 872 -28.28 27.13 -22.74
CA VAL A 872 -28.92 26.68 -21.48
C VAL A 872 -29.69 27.81 -20.81
N ARG A 873 -29.41 29.07 -21.18
CA ARG A 873 -30.17 30.26 -20.78
C ARG A 873 -31.28 30.52 -21.79
#